data_AF-A0A098GFR6-F1
#
_entry.id   AF-A0A098GFR6-F1
#
_cell.length_a   1.000
_cell.length_b   1.000
_cell.length_c   1.000
_cell.angle_alpha   90.00
_cell.angle_beta   90.00
_cell.angle_gamma   90.00
#
_symmetry.space_group_name_H-M   'P 1'
#
loop_
_entity.id
_entity.type
_entity.pdbx_description
1 polymer ?
#
loop_
_entity_poly.entity_id
_entity_poly.type
_entity_poly.pdbx_seq_one_letter_code
_entity_poly.pdbx_strand_id
1 'polypeptide(L)'
;MHLFTDYIQPLTIWLHNHPQWALLITFVVALSESLAIVGSIIPGSVTMTAIGILAGSGVMRIDSTLIAAALGAIAGDGASYLLGYYFSERLTSIWPFSRYPNWLSYGKEYFARHGGKSVVIGRFVGPLRSIIPVIAGMMHMNRWRFFIANFISAIGWSILYVLPGVLIGTASSELSPESATRLFMLILILLAGIWLLSVGLKWLFIRINNILRVNLHRFWSWAANSHSLGNLTRFLTPKDETDHYPTAALSLLFLLVTLSFFLLTVFVLQGSSITAANQPIQFLLQTLRTQPFDVLFTIIAQIGNPITLATLLLSFIVLALYYYDFRTLFYWLSLSIWCTAVLAFVHILGSANFSDTDNTSIYPVTNLSFATTLFVTFILYVNGYWQTRYRHLLTVILTSSLILIGFTSLYFGEYLFTDCLGAYLVGLSICLGHWLFYRRHKPQIANYPSLPLIIFFLLFLATLLSSLFNFNSWMRNHQPYFAQYVLTDELWWNQTKPLLPIYRTNRIGRRISLFNIQFAGSIDDFEQALTSYGWQKQNDSFFNSIITRVSGQSSPELTLMAQLYLNRKPVLVMTFEPTDGNPVQVLRIWRSNYHLQHFRQPIWIGSVQARALSKKNPITNTIANTNRTKSITYVSSALLSFELRTVAFPARVSKQTLPVEVEPILLLVRQPPNGDSGFILPD
;
A
#
# COMPACT_ATOMS: atom_id res chain seq x y z
N MET A 1 3.93 -19.00 30.37
CA MET A 1 5.18 -18.25 30.04
C MET A 1 6.46 -19.11 30.11
N HIS A 2 6.42 -20.41 30.47
CA HIS A 2 7.64 -21.25 30.61
C HIS A 2 8.16 -21.89 29.32
N LEU A 3 7.31 -22.27 28.35
CA LEU A 3 7.75 -22.85 27.07
C LEU A 3 8.71 -21.95 26.26
N PHE A 4 8.72 -20.64 26.51
CA PHE A 4 9.45 -19.66 25.71
C PHE A 4 10.93 -19.54 26.14
N THR A 5 11.16 -19.38 27.44
CA THR A 5 12.49 -19.28 28.04
C THR A 5 13.21 -20.63 28.00
N ASP A 6 12.46 -21.72 28.13
CA ASP A 6 13.05 -23.06 28.28
C ASP A 6 13.42 -23.73 26.94
N TYR A 7 12.79 -23.33 25.81
CA TYR A 7 13.01 -24.00 24.51
C TYR A 7 13.47 -23.10 23.37
N ILE A 8 12.96 -21.85 23.27
CA ILE A 8 13.29 -20.96 22.14
C ILE A 8 14.59 -20.18 22.39
N GLN A 9 14.81 -19.71 23.62
CA GLN A 9 16.03 -18.97 23.97
C GLN A 9 17.30 -19.84 23.85
N PRO A 10 17.32 -21.13 24.28
CA PRO A 10 18.45 -22.00 24.01
C PRO A 10 18.64 -22.24 22.51
N LEU A 11 17.57 -22.36 21.73
CA LEU A 11 17.64 -22.54 20.28
C LEU A 11 18.26 -21.32 19.57
N THR A 12 17.85 -20.10 19.93
CA THR A 12 18.41 -18.87 19.34
C THR A 12 19.86 -18.64 19.75
N ILE A 13 20.21 -18.91 21.01
CA ILE A 13 21.60 -18.88 21.49
C ILE A 13 22.45 -19.96 20.78
N TRP A 14 21.91 -21.16 20.59
CA TRP A 14 22.58 -22.23 19.87
C TRP A 14 22.78 -21.90 18.38
N LEU A 15 21.78 -21.32 17.72
CA LEU A 15 21.88 -20.85 16.34
C LEU A 15 22.91 -19.72 16.18
N HIS A 16 23.01 -18.82 17.17
CA HIS A 16 24.07 -17.81 17.22
C HIS A 16 25.47 -18.42 17.33
N ASN A 17 25.62 -19.46 18.15
CA ASN A 17 26.91 -20.15 18.34
C ASN A 17 27.25 -21.08 17.17
N HIS A 18 26.26 -21.50 16.37
CA HIS A 18 26.44 -22.39 15.22
C HIS A 18 25.72 -21.91 13.95
N PRO A 19 26.16 -20.78 13.36
CA PRO A 19 25.50 -20.20 12.18
C PRO A 19 25.49 -21.13 10.95
N GLN A 20 26.44 -22.05 10.85
CA GLN A 20 26.49 -23.08 9.82
C GLN A 20 25.26 -24.02 9.80
N TRP A 21 24.71 -24.38 10.97
CA TRP A 21 23.51 -25.21 11.05
C TRP A 21 22.26 -24.42 10.64
N ALA A 22 22.22 -23.12 10.95
CA ALA A 22 21.14 -22.24 10.52
C ALA A 22 21.08 -22.08 8.98
N LEU A 23 22.26 -21.97 8.36
CA LEU A 23 22.39 -21.97 6.89
C LEU A 23 22.00 -23.32 6.28
N LEU A 24 22.37 -24.44 6.92
CA LEU A 24 21.97 -25.78 6.47
C LEU A 24 20.45 -25.98 6.57
N ILE A 25 19.82 -25.53 7.66
CA ILE A 25 18.36 -25.55 7.80
C ILE A 25 17.71 -24.71 6.70
N THR A 26 18.25 -23.52 6.42
CA THR A 26 17.78 -22.65 5.33
C THR A 26 17.82 -23.38 3.98
N PHE A 27 18.93 -24.06 3.69
CA PHE A 27 19.08 -24.88 2.49
C PHE A 27 18.05 -26.02 2.43
N VAL A 28 17.89 -26.79 3.51
CA VAL A 28 16.97 -27.94 3.56
C VAL A 28 15.51 -27.49 3.42
N VAL A 29 15.12 -26.38 4.05
CA VAL A 29 13.77 -25.82 3.91
C VAL A 29 13.52 -25.37 2.47
N ALA A 30 14.46 -24.61 1.87
CA ALA A 30 14.33 -24.16 0.48
C ALA A 30 14.28 -25.32 -0.52
N LEU A 31 15.05 -26.38 -0.26
CA LEU A 31 15.02 -27.63 -1.03
C LEU A 31 13.68 -28.32 -0.91
N SER A 32 13.19 -28.52 0.32
CA SER A 32 11.91 -29.20 0.59
C SER A 32 10.74 -28.44 -0.02
N GLU A 33 10.78 -27.11 0.02
CA GLU A 33 9.79 -26.24 -0.58
C GLU A 33 9.78 -26.29 -2.12
N SER A 34 10.93 -26.51 -2.74
CA SER A 34 11.08 -26.60 -4.20
C SER A 34 10.89 -28.03 -4.72
N LEU A 35 10.77 -29.01 -3.82
CA LEU A 35 10.52 -30.40 -4.16
C LEU A 35 9.04 -30.61 -4.51
N ALA A 36 8.79 -31.42 -5.54
CA ALA A 36 7.46 -31.83 -5.95
C ALA A 36 6.69 -32.44 -4.76
N ILE A 37 5.40 -32.14 -4.64
CA ILE A 37 4.49 -32.59 -3.57
C ILE A 37 4.81 -31.99 -2.19
N VAL A 38 6.03 -32.09 -1.70
CA VAL A 38 6.45 -31.53 -0.40
C VAL A 38 6.29 -30.00 -0.39
N GLY A 39 6.69 -29.35 -1.48
CA GLY A 39 6.52 -27.91 -1.67
C GLY A 39 5.09 -27.40 -1.75
N SER A 40 4.10 -28.29 -1.91
CA SER A 40 2.67 -27.92 -1.84
C SER A 40 2.12 -27.92 -0.41
N ILE A 41 2.82 -28.58 0.51
CA ILE A 41 2.45 -28.71 1.93
C ILE A 41 3.16 -27.63 2.75
N ILE A 42 4.44 -27.36 2.46
CA ILE A 42 5.24 -26.39 3.19
C ILE A 42 4.92 -24.97 2.70
N PRO A 43 4.43 -24.06 3.57
CA PRO A 43 4.12 -22.68 3.20
C PRO A 43 5.39 -21.84 3.17
N GLY A 44 6.29 -22.10 2.23
CA GLY A 44 7.64 -21.55 2.37
C GLY A 44 7.78 -20.06 2.08
N SER A 45 6.74 -19.37 1.58
CA SER A 45 6.69 -17.90 1.68
C SER A 45 6.75 -17.41 3.13
N VAL A 46 6.11 -18.14 4.05
CA VAL A 46 6.13 -17.86 5.49
C VAL A 46 7.48 -18.25 6.08
N THR A 47 7.98 -19.44 5.73
CA THR A 47 9.23 -19.97 6.29
C THR A 47 10.45 -19.18 5.85
N MET A 48 10.54 -18.77 4.58
CA MET A 48 11.63 -17.92 4.08
C MET A 48 11.58 -16.51 4.65
N THR A 49 10.38 -15.96 4.88
CA THR A 49 10.24 -14.69 5.58
C THR A 49 10.77 -14.82 7.03
N ALA A 50 10.45 -15.92 7.72
CA ALA A 50 10.96 -16.17 9.07
C ALA A 50 12.50 -16.32 9.10
N ILE A 51 13.08 -17.05 8.15
CA ILE A 51 14.54 -17.14 7.96
C ILE A 51 15.14 -15.76 7.68
N GLY A 52 14.50 -14.96 6.84
CA GLY A 52 14.89 -13.57 6.59
C GLY A 52 14.87 -12.71 7.84
N ILE A 53 13.88 -12.87 8.72
CA ILE A 53 13.83 -12.15 10.00
C ILE A 53 15.04 -12.52 10.87
N LEU A 54 15.38 -13.81 10.97
CA LEU A 54 16.56 -14.26 11.73
C LEU A 54 17.86 -13.67 11.15
N ALA A 55 17.99 -13.62 9.83
CA ALA A 55 19.13 -12.98 9.18
C ALA A 55 19.15 -11.46 9.44
N GLY A 56 18.01 -10.80 9.34
CA GLY A 56 17.88 -9.36 9.60
C GLY A 56 18.08 -8.96 11.06
N SER A 57 17.79 -9.84 12.02
CA SER A 57 18.08 -9.60 13.44
C SER A 57 19.54 -9.84 13.83
N GLY A 58 20.39 -10.23 12.87
CA GLY A 58 21.83 -10.46 13.09
C GLY A 58 22.20 -11.85 13.57
N VAL A 59 21.30 -12.84 13.50
CA VAL A 59 21.61 -14.25 13.83
C VAL A 59 22.45 -14.90 12.72
N MET A 60 22.15 -14.55 11.47
CA MET A 60 22.85 -15.04 10.29
C MET A 60 23.24 -13.88 9.38
N ARG A 61 24.32 -14.03 8.62
CA ARG A 61 24.65 -13.06 7.57
C ARG A 61 23.62 -13.15 6.44
N ILE A 62 23.13 -12.00 5.98
CA ILE A 62 22.10 -11.90 4.95
C ILE A 62 22.58 -12.48 3.61
N ASP A 63 23.81 -12.17 3.22
CA ASP A 63 24.44 -12.68 1.99
C ASP A 63 24.48 -14.22 1.96
N SER A 64 24.93 -14.83 3.05
CA SER A 64 25.05 -16.28 3.19
C SER A 64 23.69 -16.96 3.22
N THR A 65 22.69 -16.31 3.84
CA THR A 65 21.31 -16.79 3.88
C THR A 65 20.67 -16.79 2.48
N LEU A 66 20.88 -15.72 1.70
CA LEU A 66 20.39 -15.63 0.32
C LEU A 66 21.03 -16.69 -0.58
N ILE A 67 22.33 -16.96 -0.42
CA ILE A 67 23.05 -18.00 -1.16
C ILE A 67 22.53 -19.39 -0.76
N ALA A 68 22.40 -19.68 0.54
CA ALA A 68 21.90 -20.97 1.01
C ALA A 68 20.47 -21.24 0.54
N ALA A 69 19.59 -20.24 0.60
CA ALA A 69 18.22 -20.33 0.10
C ALA A 69 18.19 -20.57 -1.42
N ALA A 70 18.98 -19.83 -2.20
CA ALA A 70 19.06 -20.02 -3.64
C ALA A 70 19.57 -21.42 -4.01
N LEU A 71 20.65 -21.89 -3.37
CA LEU A 71 21.20 -23.22 -3.62
C LEU A 71 20.23 -24.35 -3.27
N GLY A 72 19.55 -24.25 -2.13
CA GLY A 72 18.52 -25.23 -1.73
C GLY A 72 17.39 -25.28 -2.75
N ALA A 73 16.92 -24.10 -3.18
CA ALA A 73 15.84 -24.00 -4.14
C ALA A 73 16.23 -24.48 -5.55
N ILE A 74 17.49 -24.29 -5.98
CA ILE A 74 18.03 -24.87 -7.22
C ILE A 74 18.06 -26.39 -7.13
N ALA A 75 18.53 -26.94 -6.01
CA ALA A 75 18.65 -28.38 -5.79
C ALA A 75 17.26 -29.06 -5.78
N GLY A 76 16.28 -28.48 -5.09
CA GLY A 76 14.92 -29.01 -5.04
C GLY A 76 14.23 -29.01 -6.41
N ASP A 77 14.32 -27.91 -7.16
CA ASP A 77 13.78 -27.85 -8.52
C ASP A 77 14.51 -28.81 -9.47
N GLY A 78 15.83 -28.96 -9.31
CA GLY A 78 16.63 -29.94 -10.04
C GLY A 78 16.18 -31.37 -9.78
N ALA A 79 15.94 -31.72 -8.51
CA ALA A 79 15.41 -33.03 -8.13
C ALA A 79 14.01 -33.26 -8.71
N SER A 80 13.13 -32.26 -8.64
CA SER A 80 11.79 -32.30 -9.25
C SER A 80 11.82 -32.49 -10.77
N TYR A 81 12.76 -31.82 -11.46
CA TYR A 81 12.98 -32.01 -12.90
C TYR A 81 13.47 -33.41 -13.23
N LEU A 82 14.43 -33.95 -12.47
CA LEU A 82 14.92 -35.31 -12.67
C LEU A 82 13.82 -36.34 -12.42
N LEU A 83 12.99 -36.15 -11.40
CA LEU A 83 11.81 -36.98 -11.16
C LEU A 83 10.88 -36.98 -12.37
N GLY A 84 10.55 -35.81 -12.91
CA GLY A 84 9.76 -35.69 -14.13
C GLY A 84 10.40 -36.36 -15.36
N TYR A 85 11.71 -36.24 -15.50
CA TYR A 85 12.47 -36.77 -16.63
C TYR A 85 12.54 -38.29 -16.64
N TYR A 86 12.73 -38.93 -15.49
CA TYR A 86 12.84 -40.39 -15.39
C TYR A 86 11.48 -41.10 -15.25
N PHE A 87 10.52 -40.49 -14.57
CA PHE A 87 9.25 -41.14 -14.22
C PHE A 87 8.04 -40.62 -15.03
N SER A 88 8.29 -39.99 -16.18
CA SER A 88 7.32 -39.24 -16.99
C SER A 88 5.93 -39.88 -17.09
N GLU A 89 5.83 -41.11 -17.62
CA GLU A 89 4.53 -41.77 -17.81
C GLU A 89 3.89 -42.19 -16.49
N ARG A 90 4.68 -42.68 -15.52
CA ARG A 90 4.16 -43.15 -14.22
C ARG A 90 3.59 -42.02 -13.39
N LEU A 91 4.22 -40.84 -13.43
CA LEU A 91 3.78 -39.64 -12.69
C LEU A 91 2.36 -39.17 -13.08
N THR A 92 1.91 -39.42 -14.31
CA THR A 92 0.56 -39.03 -14.74
C THR A 92 -0.54 -39.81 -14.02
N SER A 93 -0.24 -41.03 -13.56
CA SER A 93 -1.16 -41.91 -12.83
C SER A 93 -1.13 -41.73 -11.30
N ILE A 94 -0.23 -40.90 -10.80
CA ILE A 94 0.00 -40.69 -9.36
C ILE A 94 -0.56 -39.33 -8.94
N TRP A 95 -1.04 -39.23 -7.69
CA TRP A 95 -1.50 -37.97 -7.11
C TRP A 95 -0.33 -36.96 -7.03
N PRO A 96 -0.50 -35.66 -7.36
CA PRO A 96 -1.76 -34.96 -7.65
C PRO A 96 -2.22 -35.00 -9.12
N PHE A 97 -1.42 -35.48 -10.06
CA PHE A 97 -1.71 -35.41 -11.50
C PHE A 97 -2.89 -36.28 -11.93
N SER A 98 -3.12 -37.42 -11.25
CA SER A 98 -4.29 -38.28 -11.50
C SER A 98 -5.63 -37.62 -11.14
N ARG A 99 -5.65 -36.77 -10.11
CA ARG A 99 -6.85 -36.07 -9.63
C ARG A 99 -7.08 -34.72 -10.33
N TYR A 100 -6.00 -34.09 -10.80
CA TYR A 100 -6.03 -32.78 -11.45
C TYR A 100 -5.35 -32.83 -12.84
N PRO A 101 -5.93 -33.56 -13.81
CA PRO A 101 -5.34 -33.71 -15.15
C PRO A 101 -5.21 -32.36 -15.89
N ASN A 102 -6.08 -31.41 -15.57
CA ASN A 102 -6.03 -30.06 -16.10
C ASN A 102 -4.69 -29.35 -15.76
N TRP A 103 -4.07 -29.63 -14.62
CA TRP A 103 -2.79 -29.00 -14.27
C TRP A 103 -1.66 -29.46 -15.20
N LEU A 104 -1.70 -30.72 -15.62
CA LEU A 104 -0.74 -31.28 -16.58
C LEU A 104 -0.97 -30.70 -17.99
N SER A 105 -2.23 -30.59 -18.44
CA SER A 105 -2.54 -30.01 -19.76
C SER A 105 -2.20 -28.52 -19.84
N TYR A 106 -2.55 -27.74 -18.81
CA TYR A 106 -2.15 -26.34 -18.70
C TYR A 106 -0.64 -26.17 -18.69
N GLY A 107 0.08 -26.99 -17.92
CA GLY A 107 1.55 -26.94 -17.89
C GLY A 107 2.16 -27.25 -19.25
N LYS A 108 1.70 -28.31 -19.93
CA LYS A 108 2.16 -28.66 -21.28
C LYS A 108 1.92 -27.53 -22.30
N GLU A 109 0.73 -26.95 -22.31
CA GLU A 109 0.38 -25.84 -23.21
C GLU A 109 1.21 -24.58 -22.91
N TYR A 110 1.40 -24.28 -21.62
CA TYR A 110 2.19 -23.13 -21.20
C TYR A 110 3.68 -23.29 -21.55
N PHE A 111 4.23 -24.50 -21.38
CA PHE A 111 5.59 -24.85 -21.81
C PHE A 111 5.75 -24.83 -23.34
N ALA A 112 4.77 -25.34 -24.09
CA ALA A 112 4.79 -25.29 -25.56
C ALA A 112 4.83 -23.85 -26.09
N ARG A 113 4.16 -22.91 -25.40
CA ARG A 113 4.09 -21.50 -25.82
C ARG A 113 5.29 -20.64 -25.37
N HIS A 114 5.88 -20.90 -24.20
CA HIS A 114 6.91 -19.99 -23.62
C HIS A 114 8.25 -20.66 -23.29
N GLY A 115 8.39 -21.98 -23.44
CA GLY A 115 9.64 -22.71 -23.28
C GLY A 115 10.33 -22.45 -21.94
N GLY A 116 11.60 -22.03 -21.97
CA GLY A 116 12.37 -21.74 -20.75
C GLY A 116 11.82 -20.59 -19.90
N LYS A 117 11.08 -19.64 -20.51
CA LYS A 117 10.43 -18.54 -19.76
C LYS A 117 9.36 -19.08 -18.81
N SER A 118 8.76 -20.24 -19.12
CA SER A 118 7.77 -20.89 -18.27
C SER A 118 8.34 -21.31 -16.92
N VAL A 119 9.61 -21.73 -16.88
CA VAL A 119 10.29 -22.12 -15.63
C VAL A 119 10.50 -20.89 -14.74
N VAL A 120 10.89 -19.76 -15.33
CA VAL A 120 11.14 -18.52 -14.59
C VAL A 120 9.84 -17.96 -14.02
N ILE A 121 8.85 -17.72 -14.88
CA ILE A 121 7.57 -17.11 -14.48
C ILE A 121 6.80 -18.05 -13.53
N GLY A 122 6.84 -19.34 -13.85
CA GLY A 122 6.20 -20.40 -13.09
C GLY A 122 6.55 -20.44 -11.61
N ARG A 123 7.79 -20.09 -11.27
CA ARG A 123 8.28 -20.08 -9.89
C ARG A 123 7.54 -19.08 -9.00
N PHE A 124 7.01 -18.01 -9.59
CA PHE A 124 6.30 -16.95 -8.87
C PHE A 124 4.77 -17.14 -8.88
N VAL A 125 4.27 -18.21 -9.50
CA VAL A 125 2.85 -18.56 -9.51
C VAL A 125 2.59 -19.68 -8.51
N GLY A 126 2.13 -19.30 -7.31
CA GLY A 126 2.06 -20.15 -6.12
C GLY A 126 1.71 -21.63 -6.34
N PRO A 127 0.51 -21.98 -6.88
CA PRO A 127 0.12 -23.38 -7.07
C PRO A 127 0.94 -24.14 -8.11
N LEU A 128 1.54 -23.46 -9.09
CA LEU A 128 2.25 -24.08 -10.20
C LEU A 128 3.75 -24.28 -9.92
N ARG A 129 4.29 -23.56 -8.93
CA ARG A 129 5.73 -23.53 -8.62
C ARG A 129 6.34 -24.92 -8.41
N SER A 130 5.74 -25.76 -7.56
CA SER A 130 6.26 -27.10 -7.25
C SER A 130 6.01 -28.14 -8.35
N ILE A 131 5.23 -27.77 -9.38
CA ILE A 131 4.76 -28.66 -10.44
C ILE A 131 5.54 -28.41 -11.73
N ILE A 132 5.86 -27.16 -12.03
CA ILE A 132 6.52 -26.73 -13.28
C ILE A 132 7.87 -27.43 -13.53
N PRO A 133 8.76 -27.60 -12.54
CA PRO A 133 10.00 -28.38 -12.74
C PRO A 133 9.72 -29.82 -13.15
N VAL A 134 8.72 -30.48 -12.55
CA VAL A 134 8.31 -31.85 -12.90
C VAL A 134 7.80 -31.91 -14.33
N ILE A 135 6.92 -30.98 -14.73
CA ILE A 135 6.39 -30.94 -16.10
C ILE A 135 7.50 -30.69 -17.12
N ALA A 136 8.48 -29.81 -16.81
CA ALA A 136 9.65 -29.60 -17.66
C ALA A 136 10.46 -30.89 -17.87
N GLY A 137 10.61 -31.68 -16.80
CA GLY A 137 11.23 -33.00 -16.84
C GLY A 137 10.44 -33.98 -17.71
N MET A 138 9.13 -34.09 -17.50
CA MET A 138 8.23 -34.97 -18.25
C MET A 138 8.22 -34.69 -19.75
N MET A 139 8.43 -33.41 -20.13
CA MET A 139 8.53 -32.96 -21.51
C MET A 139 9.95 -33.10 -22.10
N HIS A 140 10.88 -33.71 -21.37
CA HIS A 140 12.29 -33.87 -21.76
C HIS A 140 12.95 -32.56 -22.23
N MET A 141 12.64 -31.45 -21.57
CA MET A 141 13.25 -30.16 -21.87
C MET A 141 14.78 -30.25 -21.74
N ASN A 142 15.54 -29.58 -22.62
CA ASN A 142 17.00 -29.55 -22.52
C ASN A 142 17.48 -29.09 -21.13
N ARG A 143 18.30 -29.93 -20.48
CA ARG A 143 18.82 -29.76 -19.12
C ARG A 143 19.48 -28.39 -18.92
N TRP A 144 20.26 -27.92 -19.89
CA TRP A 144 20.93 -26.61 -19.81
C TRP A 144 19.95 -25.45 -19.77
N ARG A 145 18.91 -25.51 -20.62
CA ARG A 145 17.87 -24.47 -20.64
C ARG A 145 17.08 -24.45 -19.33
N PHE A 146 16.82 -25.62 -18.75
CA PHE A 146 16.16 -25.73 -17.46
C PHE A 146 17.02 -25.16 -16.33
N PHE A 147 18.29 -25.59 -16.22
CA PHE A 147 19.19 -25.15 -15.14
C PHE A 147 19.48 -23.65 -15.18
N ILE A 148 19.68 -23.06 -16.37
CA ILE A 148 19.85 -21.60 -16.49
C ILE A 148 18.60 -20.87 -16.00
N ALA A 149 17.42 -21.31 -16.43
CA ALA A 149 16.15 -20.71 -16.01
C ALA A 149 15.91 -20.89 -14.50
N ASN A 150 16.20 -22.07 -13.96
CA ASN A 150 16.10 -22.40 -12.53
C ASN A 150 17.09 -21.56 -11.68
N PHE A 151 18.31 -21.37 -12.15
CA PHE A 151 19.32 -20.58 -11.45
C PHE A 151 18.89 -19.11 -11.34
N ILE A 152 18.49 -18.50 -12.46
CA ILE A 152 18.03 -17.11 -12.49
C ILE A 152 16.78 -16.94 -11.62
N SER A 153 15.81 -17.86 -11.73
CA SER A 153 14.57 -17.77 -10.97
C SER A 153 14.77 -18.02 -9.47
N ALA A 154 15.69 -18.92 -9.08
CA ALA A 154 16.02 -19.18 -7.68
C ALA A 154 16.65 -17.98 -6.98
N ILE A 155 17.54 -17.25 -7.67
CA ILE A 155 18.13 -16.01 -7.14
C ILE A 155 17.04 -14.94 -6.96
N GLY A 156 16.22 -14.70 -7.98
CA GLY A 156 15.12 -13.74 -7.88
C GLY A 156 14.13 -14.10 -6.77
N TRP A 157 13.86 -15.39 -6.60
CA TRP A 157 12.99 -15.93 -5.57
C TRP A 157 13.57 -15.77 -4.15
N SER A 158 14.86 -16.09 -3.94
CA SER A 158 15.48 -15.94 -2.63
C SER A 158 15.46 -14.48 -2.19
N ILE A 159 15.78 -13.55 -3.09
CA ILE A 159 15.69 -12.11 -2.82
C ILE A 159 14.24 -11.72 -2.48
N LEU A 160 13.26 -12.12 -3.30
CA LEU A 160 11.87 -11.72 -3.12
C LEU A 160 11.26 -12.20 -1.79
N TYR A 161 11.59 -13.41 -1.34
CA TYR A 161 10.98 -14.01 -0.15
C TYR A 161 11.79 -13.83 1.14
N VAL A 162 13.12 -13.72 1.06
CA VAL A 162 13.97 -13.51 2.26
C VAL A 162 14.04 -12.02 2.61
N LEU A 163 14.13 -11.13 1.63
CA LEU A 163 14.37 -9.70 1.87
C LEU A 163 13.27 -9.01 2.68
N PRO A 164 11.95 -9.23 2.46
CA PRO A 164 10.91 -8.68 3.32
C PRO A 164 11.09 -9.09 4.79
N GLY A 165 11.50 -10.34 5.03
CA GLY A 165 11.84 -10.83 6.35
C GLY A 165 13.04 -10.11 6.96
N VAL A 166 14.11 -9.89 6.18
CA VAL A 166 15.28 -9.12 6.59
C VAL A 166 14.90 -7.70 6.99
N LEU A 167 14.03 -7.04 6.22
CA LEU A 167 13.55 -5.70 6.57
C LEU A 167 12.81 -5.69 7.92
N ILE A 168 11.96 -6.69 8.16
CA ILE A 168 11.27 -6.87 9.43
C ILE A 168 12.26 -7.14 10.56
N GLY A 169 13.21 -8.05 10.38
CA GLY A 169 14.21 -8.41 11.39
C GLY A 169 15.11 -7.24 11.78
N THR A 170 15.56 -6.48 10.78
CA THR A 170 16.39 -5.27 11.02
C THR A 170 15.60 -4.11 11.62
N ALA A 171 14.27 -4.05 11.44
CA ALA A 171 13.40 -3.14 12.20
C ALA A 171 13.21 -3.61 13.65
N SER A 172 13.23 -4.93 13.86
CA SER A 172 13.01 -5.56 15.17
C SER A 172 14.23 -5.47 16.08
N SER A 173 15.45 -5.37 15.54
CA SER A 173 16.70 -5.25 16.31
C SER A 173 16.84 -3.94 17.08
N GLU A 174 15.99 -2.94 16.80
CA GLU A 174 15.90 -1.69 17.58
C GLU A 174 15.09 -1.85 18.88
N LEU A 175 14.48 -3.02 19.09
CA LEU A 175 13.62 -3.32 20.23
C LEU A 175 14.35 -4.27 21.20
N SER A 176 13.93 -4.29 22.47
CA SER A 176 14.51 -5.22 23.46
C SER A 176 14.41 -6.68 22.95
N PRO A 177 15.37 -7.57 23.29
CA PRO A 177 15.36 -8.96 22.79
C PRO A 177 14.03 -9.69 23.01
N GLU A 178 13.35 -9.42 24.13
CA GLU A 178 12.01 -9.92 24.47
C GLU A 178 10.90 -9.36 23.56
N SER A 179 11.02 -8.11 23.12
CA SER A 179 10.06 -7.46 22.21
C SER A 179 10.25 -7.93 20.76
N ALA A 180 11.50 -8.11 20.33
CA ALA A 180 11.84 -8.62 19.01
C ALA A 180 11.30 -10.05 18.80
N THR A 181 11.46 -10.92 19.80
CA THR A 181 10.90 -12.29 19.76
C THR A 181 9.37 -12.31 19.81
N ARG A 182 8.75 -11.43 20.61
CA ARG A 182 7.29 -11.29 20.64
C ARG A 182 6.74 -10.84 19.28
N LEU A 183 7.41 -9.90 18.62
CA LEU A 183 7.04 -9.46 17.27
C LEU A 183 7.24 -10.56 16.24
N PHE A 184 8.34 -11.30 16.29
CA PHE A 184 8.57 -12.45 15.42
C PHE A 184 7.43 -13.47 15.52
N MET A 185 7.04 -13.85 16.74
CA MET A 185 5.92 -14.78 16.97
C MET A 185 4.58 -14.20 16.50
N LEU A 186 4.32 -12.92 16.77
CA LEU A 186 3.09 -12.26 16.34
C LEU A 186 3.01 -12.26 14.81
N ILE A 187 4.11 -11.96 14.11
CA ILE A 187 4.18 -11.97 12.65
C ILE A 187 3.99 -13.39 12.11
N LEU A 188 4.61 -14.41 12.71
CA LEU A 188 4.45 -15.80 12.28
C LEU A 188 3.01 -16.30 12.48
N ILE A 189 2.39 -15.99 13.62
CA ILE A 189 0.97 -16.29 13.90
C ILE A 189 0.08 -15.55 12.91
N LEU A 190 0.39 -14.29 12.61
CA LEU A 190 -0.40 -13.47 11.68
C LEU A 190 -0.28 -13.99 10.25
N LEU A 191 0.91 -14.39 9.80
CA LEU A 191 1.13 -15.02 8.49
C LEU A 191 0.40 -16.37 8.38
N ALA A 192 0.50 -17.22 9.40
CA ALA A 192 -0.24 -18.48 9.47
C ALA A 192 -1.77 -18.24 9.48
N GLY A 193 -2.22 -17.22 10.23
CA GLY A 193 -3.61 -16.79 10.29
C GLY A 193 -4.13 -16.29 8.94
N ILE A 194 -3.36 -15.46 8.23
CA ILE A 194 -3.68 -15.01 6.86
C ILE A 194 -3.79 -16.21 5.91
N TRP A 195 -2.86 -17.17 5.99
CA TRP A 195 -2.90 -18.36 5.16
C TRP A 195 -4.15 -19.20 5.43
N LEU A 196 -4.44 -19.51 6.70
CA LEU A 196 -5.65 -20.23 7.10
C LEU A 196 -6.93 -19.49 6.69
N LEU A 197 -6.96 -18.16 6.86
CA LEU A 197 -8.07 -17.31 6.45
C LEU A 197 -8.27 -17.36 4.94
N SER A 198 -7.19 -17.33 4.15
CA SER A 198 -7.26 -17.43 2.68
C SER A 198 -7.85 -18.78 2.24
N VAL A 199 -7.40 -19.89 2.85
CA VAL A 199 -7.97 -21.22 2.59
C VAL A 199 -9.44 -21.29 3.01
N GLY A 200 -9.77 -20.76 4.19
CA GLY A 200 -11.13 -20.70 4.71
C GLY A 200 -12.06 -19.87 3.83
N LEU A 201 -11.64 -18.68 3.40
CA LEU A 201 -12.37 -17.81 2.48
C LEU A 201 -12.59 -18.48 1.13
N LYS A 202 -11.57 -19.16 0.58
CA LYS A 202 -11.71 -19.90 -0.68
C LYS A 202 -12.73 -21.03 -0.56
N TRP A 203 -12.65 -21.81 0.52
CA TRP A 203 -13.60 -22.89 0.79
C TRP A 203 -15.02 -22.34 0.99
N LEU A 204 -15.16 -21.26 1.76
CA LEU A 204 -16.43 -20.58 1.99
C LEU A 204 -17.01 -20.03 0.68
N PHE A 205 -16.21 -19.38 -0.16
CA PHE A 205 -16.64 -18.85 -1.45
C PHE A 205 -17.14 -19.96 -2.37
N ILE A 206 -16.42 -21.09 -2.47
CA ILE A 206 -16.86 -22.25 -3.26
C ILE A 206 -18.20 -22.78 -2.73
N ARG A 207 -18.32 -22.89 -1.40
CA ARG A 207 -19.53 -23.42 -0.76
C ARG A 207 -20.74 -22.50 -0.93
N ILE A 208 -20.56 -21.19 -0.68
CA ILE A 208 -21.58 -20.16 -0.88
C ILE A 208 -21.99 -20.12 -2.36
N ASN A 209 -21.05 -20.12 -3.29
CA ASN A 209 -21.34 -20.09 -4.71
C ASN A 209 -22.19 -21.29 -5.16
N ASN A 210 -21.86 -22.51 -4.69
CA ASN A 210 -22.64 -23.70 -4.98
C ASN A 210 -24.05 -23.64 -4.39
N ILE A 211 -24.18 -23.19 -3.14
CA ILE A 211 -25.48 -23.03 -2.45
C ILE A 211 -26.35 -21.99 -3.18
N LEU A 212 -25.79 -20.80 -3.45
CA LEU A 212 -26.47 -19.72 -4.15
C LEU A 212 -26.90 -20.16 -5.55
N ARG A 213 -26.04 -20.87 -6.29
CA ARG A 213 -26.37 -21.31 -7.65
C ARG A 213 -27.62 -22.18 -7.68
N VAL A 214 -27.67 -23.20 -6.82
CA VAL A 214 -28.81 -24.12 -6.76
C VAL A 214 -30.06 -23.43 -6.23
N ASN A 215 -29.95 -22.67 -5.15
CA ASN A 215 -31.11 -22.05 -4.49
C ASN A 215 -31.70 -20.90 -5.30
N LEU A 216 -30.88 -20.05 -5.91
CA LEU A 216 -31.37 -18.96 -6.75
C LEU A 216 -32.03 -19.47 -8.02
N HIS A 217 -31.48 -20.51 -8.66
CA HIS A 217 -32.13 -21.16 -9.80
C HIS A 217 -33.52 -21.70 -9.42
N ARG A 218 -33.62 -22.44 -8.29
CA ARG A 218 -34.90 -22.98 -7.79
C ARG A 218 -35.89 -21.87 -7.47
N PHE A 219 -35.46 -20.85 -6.72
CA PHE A 219 -36.31 -19.71 -6.38
C PHE A 219 -36.85 -19.01 -7.62
N TRP A 220 -35.98 -18.76 -8.62
CA TRP A 220 -36.40 -18.09 -9.84
C TRP A 220 -37.36 -18.92 -10.68
N SER A 221 -37.14 -20.23 -10.77
CA SER A 221 -38.05 -21.15 -11.46
C SER A 221 -39.43 -21.22 -10.79
N TRP A 222 -39.48 -21.19 -9.46
CA TRP A 222 -40.74 -21.10 -8.72
C TRP A 222 -41.44 -19.75 -8.96
N ALA A 223 -40.70 -18.64 -8.88
CA ALA A 223 -41.23 -17.30 -9.07
C ALA A 223 -41.80 -17.11 -10.49
N ALA A 224 -41.17 -17.70 -11.50
CA ALA A 224 -41.64 -17.72 -12.90
C ALA A 224 -42.99 -18.45 -13.11
N ASN A 225 -43.37 -19.34 -12.19
CA ASN A 225 -44.63 -20.09 -12.24
C ASN A 225 -45.70 -19.53 -11.28
N SER A 226 -45.34 -18.60 -10.40
CA SER A 226 -46.28 -17.95 -9.49
C SER A 226 -47.20 -16.95 -10.22
N HIS A 227 -48.45 -16.81 -9.76
CA HIS A 227 -49.43 -15.92 -10.39
C HIS A 227 -49.02 -14.44 -10.33
N SER A 228 -48.40 -14.00 -9.22
CA SER A 228 -48.04 -12.60 -9.00
C SER A 228 -46.65 -12.22 -9.57
N LEU A 229 -45.63 -13.07 -9.38
CA LEU A 229 -44.26 -12.76 -9.82
C LEU A 229 -43.94 -13.30 -11.22
N GLY A 230 -44.81 -14.15 -11.80
CA GLY A 230 -44.59 -14.78 -13.09
C GLY A 230 -44.42 -13.78 -14.24
N ASN A 231 -45.23 -12.72 -14.27
CA ASN A 231 -45.12 -11.70 -15.33
C ASN A 231 -43.80 -10.91 -15.24
N LEU A 232 -43.39 -10.51 -14.04
CA LEU A 232 -42.16 -9.75 -13.82
C LEU A 232 -40.91 -10.61 -14.12
N THR A 233 -40.86 -11.83 -13.62
CA THR A 233 -39.72 -12.74 -13.81
C THR A 233 -39.55 -13.17 -15.27
N ARG A 234 -40.64 -13.48 -15.98
CA ARG A 234 -40.60 -13.75 -17.43
C ARG A 234 -40.22 -12.52 -18.25
N PHE A 235 -40.57 -11.31 -17.78
CA PHE A 235 -40.15 -10.07 -18.43
C PHE A 235 -38.65 -9.80 -18.24
N LEU A 236 -38.08 -10.11 -17.06
CA LEU A 236 -36.66 -9.88 -16.74
C LEU A 236 -35.71 -10.96 -17.28
N THR A 237 -36.22 -12.15 -17.59
CA THR A 237 -35.42 -13.30 -18.05
C THR A 237 -35.24 -13.25 -19.59
N PRO A 238 -34.00 -13.37 -20.12
CA PRO A 238 -33.77 -13.58 -21.54
C PRO A 238 -34.43 -14.87 -22.05
N LYS A 239 -34.94 -14.87 -23.29
CA LYS A 239 -35.68 -16.02 -23.85
C LYS A 239 -34.83 -17.28 -24.06
N ASP A 240 -33.52 -17.10 -24.25
CA ASP A 240 -32.59 -18.19 -24.57
C ASP A 240 -31.94 -18.81 -23.32
N GLU A 241 -32.27 -18.33 -22.11
CA GLU A 241 -31.61 -18.73 -20.88
C GLU A 241 -32.28 -19.96 -20.24
N THR A 242 -31.58 -21.10 -20.23
CA THR A 242 -32.05 -22.34 -19.60
C THR A 242 -31.65 -22.43 -18.12
N ASP A 243 -30.53 -21.83 -17.73
CA ASP A 243 -30.10 -21.68 -16.34
C ASP A 243 -30.47 -20.29 -15.81
N HIS A 244 -31.52 -20.20 -15.00
CA HIS A 244 -32.01 -18.93 -14.45
C HIS A 244 -31.09 -18.28 -13.38
N TYR A 245 -29.98 -18.93 -13.00
CA TYR A 245 -29.07 -18.41 -11.98
C TYR A 245 -28.52 -16.99 -12.27
N PRO A 246 -27.98 -16.66 -13.45
CA PRO A 246 -27.39 -15.35 -13.72
C PRO A 246 -28.42 -14.22 -13.57
N THR A 247 -29.64 -14.44 -14.05
CA THR A 247 -30.77 -13.50 -13.89
C THR A 247 -31.15 -13.31 -12.43
N ALA A 248 -31.32 -14.40 -11.69
CA ALA A 248 -31.63 -14.34 -10.27
C ALA A 248 -30.53 -13.65 -9.45
N ALA A 249 -29.27 -13.94 -9.75
CA ALA A 249 -28.12 -13.34 -9.10
C ALA A 249 -28.01 -11.84 -9.38
N LEU A 250 -28.19 -11.41 -10.64
CA LEU A 250 -28.18 -9.99 -11.00
C LEU A 250 -29.33 -9.21 -10.34
N SER A 251 -30.54 -9.79 -10.29
CA SER A 251 -31.68 -9.16 -9.63
C SER A 251 -31.51 -9.07 -8.11
N LEU A 252 -31.01 -10.13 -7.46
CA LEU A 252 -30.68 -10.08 -6.04
C LEU A 252 -29.60 -9.04 -5.75
N LEU A 253 -28.54 -9.00 -6.57
CA LEU A 253 -27.43 -8.06 -6.41
C LEU A 253 -27.90 -6.62 -6.62
N PHE A 254 -28.74 -6.35 -7.63
CA PHE A 254 -29.39 -5.05 -7.82
C PHE A 254 -30.19 -4.63 -6.58
N LEU A 255 -31.03 -5.51 -6.02
CA LEU A 255 -31.82 -5.21 -4.82
C LEU A 255 -30.94 -4.94 -3.60
N LEU A 256 -29.92 -5.77 -3.35
CA LEU A 256 -29.00 -5.62 -2.22
C LEU A 256 -28.19 -4.33 -2.31
N VAL A 257 -27.65 -4.00 -3.48
CA VAL A 257 -26.88 -2.76 -3.70
C VAL A 257 -27.78 -1.54 -3.55
N THR A 258 -28.98 -1.57 -4.11
CA THR A 258 -29.95 -0.46 -4.00
C THR A 258 -30.39 -0.26 -2.56
N LEU A 259 -30.71 -1.34 -1.83
CA LEU A 259 -31.04 -1.28 -0.41
C LEU A 259 -29.87 -0.72 0.41
N SER A 260 -28.65 -1.17 0.13
CA SER A 260 -27.44 -0.69 0.80
C SER A 260 -27.21 0.80 0.56
N PHE A 261 -27.45 1.29 -0.66
CA PHE A 261 -27.39 2.72 -0.98
C PHE A 261 -28.41 3.53 -0.18
N PHE A 262 -29.67 3.08 -0.12
CA PHE A 262 -30.70 3.75 0.66
C PHE A 262 -30.38 3.74 2.17
N LEU A 263 -29.98 2.59 2.72
CA LEU A 263 -29.56 2.49 4.12
C LEU A 263 -28.39 3.42 4.44
N LEU A 264 -27.34 3.43 3.60
CA LEU A 264 -26.20 4.32 3.77
C LEU A 264 -26.63 5.78 3.71
N THR A 265 -27.50 6.16 2.77
CA THR A 265 -28.01 7.52 2.64
C THR A 265 -28.79 7.95 3.88
N VAL A 266 -29.67 7.10 4.41
CA VAL A 266 -30.38 7.35 5.68
C VAL A 266 -29.38 7.52 6.85
N PHE A 267 -28.38 6.65 6.94
CA PHE A 267 -27.37 6.71 7.99
C PHE A 267 -26.47 7.95 7.94
N VAL A 268 -26.17 8.44 6.73
CA VAL A 268 -25.44 9.70 6.52
C VAL A 268 -26.30 10.89 6.92
N LEU A 269 -27.57 10.92 6.48
CA LEU A 269 -28.51 12.01 6.80
C LEU A 269 -28.85 12.09 8.30
N GLN A 270 -28.82 10.96 9.03
CA GLN A 270 -29.06 10.91 10.47
C GLN A 270 -27.81 11.15 11.33
N GLY A 271 -26.61 11.26 10.73
CA GLY A 271 -25.36 11.42 11.50
C GLY A 271 -25.00 10.20 12.37
N SER A 272 -25.32 8.99 11.91
CA SER A 272 -25.13 7.74 12.67
C SER A 272 -23.66 7.35 12.91
N SER A 273 -23.40 6.31 13.72
CA SER A 273 -22.05 5.80 14.01
C SER A 273 -21.20 5.43 12.78
N ILE A 274 -21.79 5.21 11.60
CA ILE A 274 -21.03 4.92 10.36
C ILE A 274 -20.21 6.15 9.92
N THR A 275 -20.70 7.37 10.14
CA THR A 275 -19.96 8.59 9.80
C THR A 275 -18.77 8.83 10.73
N ALA A 276 -18.74 8.19 11.91
CA ALA A 276 -17.59 8.24 12.81
C ALA A 276 -16.33 7.59 12.20
N ALA A 277 -16.48 6.72 11.20
CA ALA A 277 -15.35 6.14 10.47
C ALA A 277 -14.66 7.14 9.51
N ASN A 278 -15.34 8.24 9.13
CA ASN A 278 -14.82 9.19 8.15
C ASN A 278 -13.53 9.88 8.62
N GLN A 279 -13.52 10.42 9.84
CA GLN A 279 -12.36 11.16 10.36
C GLN A 279 -11.10 10.29 10.52
N PRO A 280 -11.14 9.09 11.14
CA PRO A 280 -9.97 8.24 11.22
C PRO A 280 -9.38 7.86 9.86
N ILE A 281 -10.23 7.57 8.87
CA ILE A 281 -9.80 7.22 7.51
C ILE A 281 -9.14 8.43 6.83
N GLN A 282 -9.74 9.61 6.95
CA GLN A 282 -9.19 10.83 6.37
C GLN A 282 -7.81 11.17 6.97
N PHE A 283 -7.66 11.13 8.29
CA PHE A 283 -6.36 11.36 8.93
C PHE A 283 -5.32 10.33 8.52
N LEU A 284 -5.71 9.05 8.44
CA LEU A 284 -4.82 7.99 7.97
C LEU A 284 -4.30 8.28 6.56
N LEU A 285 -5.17 8.64 5.63
CA LEU A 285 -4.80 8.91 4.24
C LEU A 285 -3.96 10.19 4.11
N GLN A 286 -4.26 11.22 4.91
CA GLN A 286 -3.42 12.42 4.98
C GLN A 286 -1.98 12.09 5.38
N THR A 287 -1.76 11.08 6.23
CA THR A 287 -0.40 10.66 6.61
C THR A 287 0.39 9.98 5.48
N LEU A 288 -0.30 9.50 4.44
CA LEU A 288 0.33 8.88 3.27
C LEU A 288 0.78 9.91 2.23
N ARG A 289 0.42 11.20 2.40
CA ARG A 289 0.70 12.21 1.39
C ARG A 289 2.20 12.48 1.23
N THR A 290 2.67 12.37 0.00
CA THR A 290 4.05 12.70 -0.40
C THR A 290 4.03 13.30 -1.81
N GLN A 291 5.02 14.11 -2.18
CA GLN A 291 5.06 14.73 -3.53
C GLN A 291 4.96 13.70 -4.68
N PRO A 292 5.66 12.55 -4.67
CA PRO A 292 5.50 11.55 -5.72
C PRO A 292 4.10 10.92 -5.74
N PHE A 293 3.49 10.69 -4.57
CA PHE A 293 2.13 10.16 -4.49
C PHE A 293 1.09 11.19 -4.92
N ASP A 294 1.27 12.47 -4.60
CA ASP A 294 0.41 13.54 -5.07
C ASP A 294 0.41 13.61 -6.61
N VAL A 295 1.58 13.51 -7.25
CA VAL A 295 1.71 13.43 -8.71
C VAL A 295 0.99 12.20 -9.27
N LEU A 296 1.26 11.02 -8.69
CA LEU A 296 0.67 9.76 -9.14
C LEU A 296 -0.86 9.77 -9.02
N PHE A 297 -1.39 10.17 -7.87
CA PHE A 297 -2.84 10.22 -7.63
C PHE A 297 -3.52 11.34 -8.42
N THR A 298 -2.81 12.42 -8.75
CA THR A 298 -3.31 13.44 -9.68
C THR A 298 -3.56 12.86 -11.07
N ILE A 299 -2.63 12.05 -11.60
CA ILE A 299 -2.79 11.39 -12.91
C ILE A 299 -3.96 10.40 -12.87
N ILE A 300 -4.04 9.59 -11.81
CA ILE A 300 -5.12 8.61 -11.63
C ILE A 300 -6.49 9.30 -11.51
N ALA A 301 -6.57 10.44 -10.82
CA ALA A 301 -7.82 11.19 -10.68
C ALA A 301 -8.38 11.65 -12.04
N GLN A 302 -7.53 11.85 -13.05
CA GLN A 302 -7.98 12.23 -14.40
C GLN A 302 -8.77 11.13 -15.12
N ILE A 303 -8.66 9.88 -14.65
CA ILE A 303 -9.50 8.78 -15.16
C ILE A 303 -10.98 9.04 -14.87
N GLY A 304 -11.29 9.63 -13.71
CA GLY A 304 -12.64 10.04 -13.33
C GLY A 304 -13.06 11.43 -13.83
N ASN A 305 -12.22 12.11 -14.62
CA ASN A 305 -12.51 13.46 -15.09
C ASN A 305 -13.71 13.46 -16.06
N PRO A 306 -14.62 14.47 -16.01
CA PRO A 306 -15.73 14.60 -16.94
C PRO A 306 -15.35 14.47 -18.43
N ILE A 307 -14.16 14.95 -18.84
CA ILE A 307 -13.66 14.81 -20.22
C ILE A 307 -13.46 13.33 -20.60
N THR A 308 -12.86 12.55 -19.71
CA THR A 308 -12.62 11.11 -19.91
C THR A 308 -13.94 10.36 -19.97
N LEU A 309 -14.87 10.67 -19.04
CA LEU A 309 -16.19 10.04 -18.98
C LEU A 309 -17.05 10.38 -20.20
N ALA A 310 -17.00 11.64 -20.66
CA ALA A 310 -17.66 12.08 -21.89
C ALA A 310 -17.09 11.35 -23.11
N THR A 311 -15.77 11.11 -23.16
CA THR A 311 -15.15 10.33 -24.25
C THR A 311 -15.70 8.91 -24.31
N LEU A 312 -15.90 8.25 -23.16
CA LEU A 312 -16.53 6.93 -23.12
C LEU A 312 -17.95 6.97 -23.70
N LEU A 313 -18.76 7.91 -23.23
CA LEU A 313 -20.15 8.07 -23.68
C LEU A 313 -20.23 8.37 -25.18
N LEU A 314 -19.42 9.32 -25.66
CA LEU A 314 -19.35 9.70 -27.07
C LEU A 314 -18.89 8.53 -27.95
N SER A 315 -17.93 7.73 -27.50
CA SER A 315 -17.48 6.55 -28.26
C SER A 315 -18.63 5.57 -28.52
N PHE A 316 -19.48 5.31 -27.53
CA PHE A 316 -20.65 4.44 -27.69
C PHE A 316 -21.75 5.08 -28.53
N ILE A 317 -21.96 6.40 -28.44
CA ILE A 317 -22.89 7.14 -29.30
C ILE A 317 -22.46 7.03 -30.77
N VAL A 318 -21.20 7.32 -31.07
CA VAL A 318 -20.66 7.27 -32.44
C VAL A 318 -20.74 5.85 -33.00
N LEU A 319 -20.36 4.84 -32.22
CA LEU A 319 -20.43 3.43 -32.65
C LEU A 319 -21.89 2.98 -32.86
N ALA A 320 -22.81 3.38 -31.99
CA ALA A 320 -24.23 3.05 -32.13
C ALA A 320 -24.85 3.70 -33.36
N LEU A 321 -24.47 4.94 -33.69
CA LEU A 321 -24.91 5.61 -34.92
C LEU A 321 -24.31 4.97 -36.17
N TYR A 322 -23.00 4.64 -36.15
CA TYR A 322 -22.30 4.02 -37.28
C TYR A 322 -22.86 2.64 -37.64
N TYR A 323 -23.19 1.83 -36.63
CA TYR A 323 -23.78 0.51 -36.81
C TYR A 323 -25.31 0.49 -36.79
N TYR A 324 -25.97 1.67 -36.80
CA TYR A 324 -27.43 1.81 -36.77
C TYR A 324 -28.13 1.05 -35.61
N ASP A 325 -27.45 0.90 -34.48
CA ASP A 325 -27.98 0.25 -33.26
C ASP A 325 -28.59 1.28 -32.31
N PHE A 326 -29.78 1.78 -32.68
CA PHE A 326 -30.52 2.77 -31.90
C PHE A 326 -30.82 2.33 -30.47
N ARG A 327 -30.96 1.02 -30.21
CA ARG A 327 -31.22 0.54 -28.86
C ARG A 327 -30.03 0.78 -27.95
N THR A 328 -28.82 0.50 -28.43
CA THR A 328 -27.58 0.79 -27.69
C THR A 328 -27.42 2.28 -27.47
N LEU A 329 -27.76 3.11 -28.47
CA LEU A 329 -27.76 4.56 -28.33
C LEU A 329 -28.70 5.04 -27.20
N PHE A 330 -29.97 4.65 -27.24
CA PHE A 330 -30.96 5.03 -26.22
C PHE A 330 -30.56 4.53 -24.84
N TYR A 331 -29.97 3.34 -24.75
CA TYR A 331 -29.50 2.78 -23.49
C TYR A 331 -28.40 3.62 -22.84
N TRP A 332 -27.34 3.97 -23.59
CA TRP A 332 -26.23 4.77 -23.07
C TRP A 332 -26.64 6.21 -22.73
N LEU A 333 -27.56 6.81 -23.51
CA LEU A 333 -28.14 8.11 -23.19
C LEU A 333 -29.01 8.05 -21.92
N SER A 334 -29.88 7.05 -21.83
CA SER A 334 -30.76 6.85 -20.67
C SER A 334 -29.97 6.66 -19.38
N LEU A 335 -28.85 5.94 -19.43
CA LEU A 335 -27.96 5.69 -18.29
C LEU A 335 -27.40 7.01 -17.71
N SER A 336 -26.96 7.92 -18.58
CA SER A 336 -26.44 9.24 -18.16
C SER A 336 -27.56 10.13 -17.59
N ILE A 337 -28.75 10.12 -18.22
CA ILE A 337 -29.92 10.88 -17.76
C ILE A 337 -30.40 10.40 -16.38
N TRP A 338 -30.52 9.08 -16.19
CA TRP A 338 -30.89 8.51 -14.89
C TRP A 338 -29.85 8.80 -13.82
N CYS A 339 -28.55 8.74 -14.16
CA CYS A 339 -27.49 9.11 -13.23
C CYS A 339 -27.60 10.59 -12.80
N THR A 340 -27.82 11.51 -13.74
CA THR A 340 -28.08 12.92 -13.39
C THR A 340 -29.30 13.10 -12.50
N ALA A 341 -30.42 12.43 -12.82
CA ALA A 341 -31.68 12.58 -12.10
C ALA A 341 -31.59 12.05 -10.66
N VAL A 342 -31.00 10.87 -10.46
CA VAL A 342 -30.81 10.29 -9.13
C VAL A 342 -29.88 11.14 -8.28
N LEU A 343 -28.76 11.61 -8.85
CA LEU A 343 -27.83 12.48 -8.12
C LEU A 343 -28.49 13.81 -7.75
N ALA A 344 -29.22 14.44 -8.67
CA ALA A 344 -29.97 15.66 -8.40
C ALA A 344 -30.98 15.46 -7.26
N PHE A 345 -31.75 14.37 -7.29
CA PHE A 345 -32.71 14.03 -6.23
C PHE A 345 -32.02 13.87 -4.86
N VAL A 346 -30.91 13.14 -4.80
CA VAL A 346 -30.18 12.91 -3.54
C VAL A 346 -29.53 14.20 -3.03
N HIS A 347 -28.98 15.04 -3.91
CA HIS A 347 -28.42 16.33 -3.52
C HIS A 347 -29.48 17.28 -2.98
N ILE A 348 -30.69 17.31 -3.57
CA ILE A 348 -31.82 18.07 -3.05
C ILE A 348 -32.17 17.60 -1.63
N LEU A 349 -32.29 16.28 -1.44
CA LEU A 349 -32.59 15.68 -0.14
C LEU A 349 -31.51 15.99 0.92
N GLY A 350 -30.25 15.96 0.53
CA GLY A 350 -29.12 16.31 1.41
C GLY A 350 -29.10 17.80 1.77
N SER A 351 -29.27 18.68 0.79
CA SER A 351 -29.20 20.14 0.99
C SER A 351 -30.23 20.68 2.00
N ALA A 352 -31.37 20.00 2.16
CA ALA A 352 -32.38 20.35 3.15
C ALA A 352 -31.97 20.11 4.61
N ASN A 353 -30.98 19.23 4.87
CA ASN A 353 -30.52 18.87 6.21
C ASN A 353 -29.19 19.52 6.61
N PHE A 354 -28.39 20.02 5.65
CA PHE A 354 -27.08 20.64 5.89
C PHE A 354 -27.17 22.17 5.88
N SER A 355 -27.95 22.75 6.80
CA SER A 355 -27.86 24.17 7.13
C SER A 355 -26.95 24.34 8.35
N ASP A 356 -25.90 25.15 8.22
CA ASP A 356 -25.12 25.82 9.29
C ASP A 356 -23.79 25.26 9.83
N THR A 357 -23.17 24.19 9.34
CA THR A 357 -21.79 23.89 9.79
C THR A 357 -20.86 23.36 8.70
N ASP A 358 -19.82 24.15 8.45
CA ASP A 358 -18.57 23.85 7.74
C ASP A 358 -18.62 23.17 6.36
N ASN A 359 -18.30 23.98 5.36
CA ASN A 359 -17.84 23.65 4.00
C ASN A 359 -17.85 22.16 3.55
N THR A 360 -18.71 21.90 2.57
CA THR A 360 -18.37 21.31 1.26
C THR A 360 -18.01 19.82 1.19
N SER A 361 -18.87 18.91 1.62
CA SER A 361 -18.91 17.58 0.99
C SER A 361 -20.31 17.29 0.43
N ILE A 362 -20.41 17.31 -0.90
CA ILE A 362 -21.63 17.01 -1.62
C ILE A 362 -21.77 15.49 -1.66
N TYR A 363 -22.63 14.91 -0.81
CA TYR A 363 -22.95 13.49 -0.82
C TYR A 363 -23.98 13.18 -1.93
N PRO A 364 -23.79 12.13 -2.76
CA PRO A 364 -22.56 11.37 -3.00
C PRO A 364 -21.65 12.04 -4.06
N VAL A 365 -20.41 11.58 -4.18
CA VAL A 365 -19.44 12.14 -5.15
C VAL A 365 -19.94 11.99 -6.60
N THR A 366 -20.22 13.11 -7.27
CA THR A 366 -20.83 13.14 -8.62
C THR A 366 -19.95 12.44 -9.67
N ASN A 367 -18.68 12.85 -9.81
CA ASN A 367 -17.77 12.31 -10.83
C ASN A 367 -17.54 10.81 -10.67
N LEU A 368 -17.38 10.35 -9.41
CA LEU A 368 -17.19 8.94 -9.10
C LEU A 368 -18.46 8.11 -9.36
N SER A 369 -19.64 8.69 -9.15
CA SER A 369 -20.91 8.06 -9.48
C SER A 369 -21.03 7.82 -10.99
N PHE A 370 -20.73 8.83 -11.82
CA PHE A 370 -20.69 8.67 -13.27
C PHE A 370 -19.63 7.66 -13.72
N ALA A 371 -18.43 7.73 -13.15
CA ALA A 371 -17.36 6.79 -13.46
C ALA A 371 -17.78 5.35 -13.16
N THR A 372 -18.42 5.12 -12.01
CA THR A 372 -18.95 3.80 -11.64
C THR A 372 -20.00 3.33 -12.63
N THR A 373 -21.00 4.17 -12.94
CA THR A 373 -22.08 3.79 -13.85
C THR A 373 -21.54 3.45 -15.25
N LEU A 374 -20.67 4.29 -15.82
CA LEU A 374 -20.16 4.10 -17.18
C LEU A 374 -19.12 2.98 -17.27
N PHE A 375 -18.17 2.89 -16.34
CA PHE A 375 -17.12 1.86 -16.39
C PHE A 375 -17.68 0.47 -16.10
N VAL A 376 -18.58 0.32 -15.13
CA VAL A 376 -19.20 -0.97 -14.86
C VAL A 376 -20.07 -1.41 -16.05
N THR A 377 -20.80 -0.47 -16.67
CA THR A 377 -21.56 -0.77 -17.89
C THR A 377 -20.65 -1.24 -19.02
N PHE A 378 -19.52 -0.56 -19.23
CA PHE A 378 -18.52 -0.97 -20.21
C PHE A 378 -17.93 -2.35 -19.91
N ILE A 379 -17.60 -2.64 -18.64
CA ILE A 379 -17.11 -3.94 -18.19
C ILE A 379 -18.15 -5.04 -18.47
N LEU A 380 -19.42 -4.80 -18.17
CA LEU A 380 -20.49 -5.77 -18.46
C LEU A 380 -20.64 -6.00 -19.97
N TYR A 381 -20.47 -4.97 -20.79
CA TYR A 381 -20.48 -5.07 -22.24
C TYR A 381 -19.32 -5.92 -22.78
N VAL A 382 -18.11 -5.65 -22.30
CA VAL A 382 -16.88 -6.41 -22.62
C VAL A 382 -17.02 -7.86 -22.19
N ASN A 383 -17.67 -8.15 -21.06
CA ASN A 383 -17.83 -9.52 -20.60
C ASN A 383 -18.98 -10.29 -21.24
N GLY A 384 -20.09 -9.62 -21.50
CA GLY A 384 -21.31 -10.22 -22.04
C GLY A 384 -21.25 -10.47 -23.54
N TYR A 385 -20.68 -9.54 -24.32
CA TYR A 385 -20.80 -9.55 -25.78
C TYR A 385 -19.47 -9.75 -26.52
N TRP A 386 -18.38 -9.13 -26.08
CA TRP A 386 -17.10 -9.20 -26.78
C TRP A 386 -16.18 -10.30 -26.23
N GLN A 387 -16.19 -11.48 -26.87
CA GLN A 387 -15.33 -12.63 -26.54
C GLN A 387 -13.89 -12.44 -27.04
N THR A 388 -13.21 -11.38 -26.57
CA THR A 388 -11.81 -11.10 -26.95
C THR A 388 -10.83 -11.86 -26.08
N ARG A 389 -9.63 -12.14 -26.61
CA ARG A 389 -8.51 -12.70 -25.82
C ARG A 389 -8.13 -11.80 -24.63
N TYR A 390 -8.36 -10.50 -24.74
CA TYR A 390 -7.98 -9.49 -23.75
C TYR A 390 -9.10 -9.11 -22.77
N ARG A 391 -10.29 -9.74 -22.86
CA ARG A 391 -11.46 -9.41 -22.03
C ARG A 391 -11.13 -9.36 -20.53
N HIS A 392 -10.47 -10.40 -20.02
CA HIS A 392 -10.14 -10.48 -18.59
C HIS A 392 -9.14 -9.39 -18.18
N LEU A 393 -8.16 -9.10 -19.04
CA LEU A 393 -7.19 -8.03 -18.81
C LEU A 393 -7.86 -6.66 -18.79
N LEU A 394 -8.73 -6.36 -19.77
CA LEU A 394 -9.50 -5.11 -19.81
C LEU A 394 -10.40 -4.96 -18.58
N THR A 395 -11.06 -6.05 -18.16
CA THR A 395 -11.90 -6.06 -16.96
C THR A 395 -11.10 -5.73 -15.70
N VAL A 396 -9.95 -6.38 -15.51
CA VAL A 396 -9.08 -6.12 -14.35
C VAL A 396 -8.59 -4.68 -14.35
N ILE A 397 -8.14 -4.17 -15.51
CA ILE A 397 -7.66 -2.78 -15.62
C ILE A 397 -8.80 -1.81 -15.27
N LEU A 398 -9.96 -1.90 -15.91
CA LEU A 398 -11.07 -0.97 -15.69
C LEU A 398 -11.60 -1.02 -14.24
N THR A 399 -11.71 -2.21 -13.64
CA THR A 399 -12.10 -2.35 -12.24
C THR A 399 -11.04 -1.78 -11.30
N SER A 400 -9.75 -2.02 -11.56
CA SER A 400 -8.67 -1.45 -10.77
C SER A 400 -8.64 0.08 -10.85
N SER A 401 -8.81 0.64 -12.05
CA SER A 401 -8.92 2.08 -12.26
C SER A 401 -10.11 2.67 -11.49
N LEU A 402 -11.27 2.01 -11.52
CA LEU A 402 -12.46 2.47 -10.79
C LEU A 402 -12.25 2.52 -9.27
N ILE A 403 -11.61 1.51 -8.69
CA ILE A 403 -11.25 1.48 -7.26
C ILE A 403 -10.24 2.60 -6.94
N LEU A 404 -9.26 2.79 -7.83
CA LEU A 404 -8.24 3.82 -7.65
C LEU A 404 -8.82 5.24 -7.73
N ILE A 405 -9.83 5.52 -8.57
CA ILE A 405 -10.49 6.83 -8.62
C ILE A 405 -11.11 7.18 -7.26
N GLY A 406 -11.89 6.28 -6.64
CA GLY A 406 -12.45 6.58 -5.32
C GLY A 406 -11.38 6.68 -4.24
N PHE A 407 -10.29 5.89 -4.34
CA PHE A 407 -9.14 6.08 -3.45
C PHE A 407 -8.51 7.47 -3.60
N THR A 408 -8.41 8.02 -4.83
CA THR A 408 -7.87 9.37 -5.04
C THR A 408 -8.72 10.43 -4.35
N SER A 409 -10.05 10.34 -4.45
CA SER A 409 -10.99 11.26 -3.79
C SER A 409 -10.79 11.26 -2.27
N LEU A 410 -10.54 10.09 -1.68
CA LEU A 410 -10.25 9.97 -0.24
C LEU A 410 -8.84 10.44 0.13
N TYR A 411 -7.84 10.19 -0.74
CA TYR A 411 -6.45 10.55 -0.51
C TYR A 411 -6.23 12.07 -0.41
N PHE A 412 -6.89 12.85 -1.27
CA PHE A 412 -6.83 14.30 -1.21
C PHE A 412 -7.66 14.89 -0.07
N GLY A 413 -8.60 14.11 0.48
CA GLY A 413 -9.43 14.51 1.60
C GLY A 413 -10.54 15.50 1.23
N GLU A 414 -10.88 15.62 -0.06
CA GLU A 414 -12.00 16.43 -0.57
C GLU A 414 -13.36 15.84 -0.18
N TYR A 415 -13.43 14.51 -0.16
CA TYR A 415 -14.66 13.76 0.09
C TYR A 415 -14.46 12.78 1.24
N LEU A 416 -15.54 12.52 1.97
CA LEU A 416 -15.55 11.57 3.07
C LEU A 416 -15.64 10.14 2.54
N PHE A 417 -15.29 9.19 3.40
CA PHE A 417 -15.38 7.76 3.09
C PHE A 417 -16.81 7.33 2.71
N THR A 418 -17.80 7.82 3.45
CA THR A 418 -19.22 7.58 3.16
C THR A 418 -19.65 8.11 1.79
N ASP A 419 -19.10 9.25 1.35
CA ASP A 419 -19.49 9.87 0.07
C ASP A 419 -19.00 9.06 -1.12
N CYS A 420 -17.76 8.54 -1.01
CA CYS A 420 -17.19 7.66 -2.01
C CYS A 420 -17.92 6.31 -2.06
N LEU A 421 -18.26 5.75 -0.90
CA LEU A 421 -19.04 4.51 -0.81
C LEU A 421 -20.44 4.69 -1.42
N GLY A 422 -21.10 5.82 -1.13
CA GLY A 422 -22.39 6.18 -1.71
C GLY A 422 -22.31 6.29 -3.24
N ALA A 423 -21.25 6.90 -3.77
CA ALA A 423 -21.04 7.04 -5.21
C ALA A 423 -20.86 5.68 -5.92
N TYR A 424 -20.13 4.75 -5.31
CA TYR A 424 -20.02 3.38 -5.84
C TYR A 424 -21.37 2.65 -5.82
N LEU A 425 -22.12 2.73 -4.72
CA LEU A 425 -23.39 2.03 -4.58
C LEU A 425 -24.46 2.56 -5.53
N VAL A 426 -24.58 3.88 -5.69
CA VAL A 426 -25.56 4.48 -6.62
C VAL A 426 -25.23 4.13 -8.07
N GLY A 427 -23.95 4.22 -8.46
CA GLY A 427 -23.54 3.91 -9.84
C GLY A 427 -23.70 2.43 -10.17
N LEU A 428 -23.40 1.54 -9.21
CA LEU A 428 -23.66 0.10 -9.36
C LEU A 428 -25.16 -0.20 -9.46
N SER A 429 -26.00 0.41 -8.61
CA SER A 429 -27.46 0.23 -8.65
C SER A 429 -28.04 0.59 -10.03
N ILE A 430 -27.70 1.79 -10.53
CA ILE A 430 -28.16 2.26 -11.85
C ILE A 430 -27.69 1.32 -12.95
N CYS A 431 -26.41 0.97 -12.96
CA CYS A 431 -25.82 0.08 -13.96
C CYS A 431 -26.49 -1.30 -13.98
N LEU A 432 -26.65 -1.96 -12.83
CA LEU A 432 -27.25 -3.28 -12.73
C LEU A 432 -28.71 -3.30 -13.13
N GLY A 433 -29.48 -2.30 -12.69
CA GLY A 433 -30.88 -2.14 -13.08
C GLY A 433 -31.02 -2.00 -14.60
N HIS A 434 -30.20 -1.14 -15.20
CA HIS A 434 -30.17 -0.95 -16.65
C HIS A 434 -29.72 -2.22 -17.39
N TRP A 435 -28.69 -2.91 -16.90
CA TRP A 435 -28.15 -4.13 -17.53
C TRP A 435 -29.18 -5.27 -17.56
N LEU A 436 -30.01 -5.41 -16.52
CA LEU A 436 -31.08 -6.41 -16.46
C LEU A 436 -32.03 -6.31 -17.68
N PHE A 437 -32.38 -5.09 -18.11
CA PHE A 437 -33.24 -4.86 -19.27
C PHE A 437 -32.49 -4.97 -20.60
N TYR A 438 -31.24 -4.52 -20.62
CA TYR A 438 -30.45 -4.46 -21.85
C TYR A 438 -30.05 -5.83 -22.37
N ARG A 439 -29.61 -6.74 -21.49
CA ARG A 439 -29.09 -8.07 -21.83
C ARG A 439 -30.04 -9.03 -22.53
N ARG A 440 -31.32 -8.65 -22.67
CA ARG A 440 -32.36 -9.47 -23.28
C ARG A 440 -32.16 -9.69 -24.78
N HIS A 441 -31.38 -8.83 -25.44
CA HIS A 441 -31.17 -8.88 -26.89
C HIS A 441 -29.70 -8.68 -27.21
N LYS A 442 -29.20 -9.36 -28.24
CA LYS A 442 -27.81 -9.23 -28.68
C LYS A 442 -27.65 -7.95 -29.50
N PRO A 443 -26.75 -7.02 -29.10
CA PRO A 443 -26.49 -5.81 -29.87
C PRO A 443 -25.70 -6.11 -31.14
N GLN A 444 -25.93 -5.34 -32.19
CA GLN A 444 -25.23 -5.55 -33.47
C GLN A 444 -23.74 -5.23 -33.36
N ILE A 445 -23.38 -4.29 -32.48
CA ILE A 445 -22.01 -3.89 -32.16
C ILE A 445 -21.17 -5.07 -31.59
N ALA A 446 -21.83 -6.11 -31.07
CA ALA A 446 -21.16 -7.32 -30.53
C ALA A 446 -20.34 -8.09 -31.58
N ASN A 447 -20.63 -7.92 -32.87
CA ASN A 447 -19.98 -8.68 -33.94
C ASN A 447 -18.52 -8.29 -34.20
N TYR A 448 -18.04 -7.18 -33.61
CA TYR A 448 -16.70 -6.63 -33.86
C TYR A 448 -15.80 -6.74 -32.62
N PRO A 449 -14.96 -7.78 -32.51
CA PRO A 449 -14.16 -8.03 -31.31
C PRO A 449 -13.02 -7.03 -31.09
N SER A 450 -12.66 -6.18 -32.07
CA SER A 450 -11.60 -5.17 -31.92
C SER A 450 -12.06 -3.88 -31.24
N LEU A 451 -13.37 -3.57 -31.24
CA LEU A 451 -13.95 -2.34 -30.70
C LEU A 451 -13.61 -2.05 -29.23
N PRO A 452 -13.64 -3.00 -28.28
CA PRO A 452 -13.33 -2.68 -26.88
C PRO A 452 -11.89 -2.20 -26.67
N LEU A 453 -10.94 -2.66 -27.49
CA LEU A 453 -9.56 -2.17 -27.46
C LEU A 453 -9.45 -0.74 -28.00
N ILE A 454 -10.21 -0.41 -29.05
CA ILE A 454 -10.25 0.94 -29.62
C ILE A 454 -10.84 1.92 -28.59
N ILE A 455 -11.97 1.56 -27.98
CA ILE A 455 -12.59 2.38 -26.91
C ILE A 455 -11.61 2.55 -25.75
N PHE A 456 -10.96 1.48 -25.31
CA PHE A 456 -9.96 1.56 -24.23
C PHE A 456 -8.78 2.47 -24.60
N PHE A 457 -8.30 2.41 -25.84
CA PHE A 457 -7.23 3.29 -26.33
C PHE A 457 -7.68 4.77 -26.37
N LEU A 458 -8.92 5.05 -26.79
CA LEU A 458 -9.50 6.39 -26.75
C LEU A 458 -9.63 6.91 -25.33
N LEU A 459 -10.03 6.07 -24.37
CA LEU A 459 -10.04 6.44 -22.95
C LEU A 459 -8.65 6.78 -22.44
N PHE A 460 -7.66 5.95 -22.78
CA PHE A 460 -6.28 6.20 -22.40
C PHE A 460 -5.77 7.54 -22.97
N LEU A 461 -6.03 7.83 -24.25
CA LEU A 461 -5.67 9.10 -24.87
C LEU A 461 -6.38 10.29 -24.20
N ALA A 462 -7.68 10.17 -23.91
CA ALA A 462 -8.44 11.22 -23.22
C ALA A 462 -7.92 11.48 -21.81
N THR A 463 -7.55 10.44 -21.05
CA THR A 463 -6.93 10.61 -19.73
C THR A 463 -5.58 11.31 -19.81
N LEU A 464 -4.77 10.98 -20.83
CA LEU A 464 -3.47 11.61 -21.03
C LEU A 464 -3.63 13.10 -21.39
N LEU A 465 -4.54 13.42 -22.30
CA LEU A 465 -4.86 14.82 -22.65
C LEU A 465 -5.39 15.59 -21.44
N SER A 466 -6.35 15.01 -20.71
CA SER A 466 -6.91 15.63 -19.50
C SER A 466 -5.84 15.88 -18.44
N SER A 467 -4.91 14.94 -18.25
CA SER A 467 -3.75 15.15 -17.39
C SER A 467 -2.89 16.30 -17.88
N LEU A 468 -2.52 16.36 -19.16
CA LEU A 468 -1.67 17.45 -19.66
C LEU A 468 -2.29 18.84 -19.45
N PHE A 469 -3.60 18.99 -19.66
CA PHE A 469 -4.27 20.28 -19.49
C PHE A 469 -4.53 20.64 -18.01
N ASN A 470 -4.96 19.67 -17.20
CA ASN A 470 -5.45 19.95 -15.85
C ASN A 470 -4.40 19.80 -14.76
N PHE A 471 -3.27 19.13 -15.00
CA PHE A 471 -2.31 18.74 -13.95
C PHE A 471 -1.84 19.90 -13.07
N ASN A 472 -1.42 21.02 -13.67
CA ASN A 472 -0.93 22.16 -12.92
C ASN A 472 -2.01 22.82 -12.06
N SER A 473 -3.22 22.95 -12.60
CA SER A 473 -4.37 23.50 -11.88
C SER A 473 -4.76 22.60 -10.72
N TRP A 474 -4.86 21.30 -11.00
CA TRP A 474 -5.26 20.29 -10.03
C TRP A 474 -4.24 20.17 -8.90
N MET A 475 -2.94 20.16 -9.21
CA MET A 475 -1.90 20.10 -8.18
C MET A 475 -1.93 21.32 -7.26
N ARG A 476 -2.15 22.53 -7.79
CA ARG A 476 -2.24 23.75 -6.98
C ARG A 476 -3.43 23.71 -6.01
N ASN A 477 -4.60 23.30 -6.50
CA ASN A 477 -5.81 23.25 -5.68
C ASN A 477 -5.74 22.23 -4.54
N HIS A 478 -4.91 21.19 -4.69
CA HIS A 478 -4.81 20.11 -3.71
C HIS A 478 -3.54 20.14 -2.86
N GLN A 479 -2.70 21.17 -2.98
CA GLN A 479 -1.58 21.32 -2.06
C GLN A 479 -2.10 21.62 -0.65
N PRO A 480 -1.60 20.93 0.39
CA PRO A 480 -1.99 21.24 1.76
C PRO A 480 -1.63 22.68 2.08
N TYR A 481 -2.65 23.51 2.33
CA TYR A 481 -2.45 24.87 2.79
C TYR A 481 -1.91 24.83 4.22
N PHE A 482 -0.74 25.43 4.41
CA PHE A 482 -0.13 25.56 5.71
C PHE A 482 -0.23 27.02 6.13
N ALA A 483 -1.01 27.31 7.17
CA ALA A 483 -1.03 28.65 7.76
C ALA A 483 0.40 29.08 8.11
N GLN A 484 0.82 30.20 7.56
CA GLN A 484 2.12 30.81 7.86
C GLN A 484 1.95 31.77 9.03
N TYR A 485 2.81 31.63 10.03
CA TYR A 485 2.79 32.49 11.20
C TYR A 485 4.05 33.36 11.19
N VAL A 486 3.87 34.68 11.22
CA VAL A 486 4.99 35.63 11.27
C VAL A 486 5.16 36.08 12.72
N LEU A 487 6.37 35.91 13.25
CA LEU A 487 6.78 36.35 14.59
C LEU A 487 7.76 37.52 14.47
N THR A 488 7.80 38.39 15.47
CA THR A 488 8.86 39.39 15.58
C THR A 488 10.13 38.72 16.13
N ASP A 489 11.28 39.20 15.69
CA ASP A 489 12.60 38.68 16.11
C ASP A 489 12.77 38.74 17.63
N GLU A 490 12.33 39.83 18.27
CA GLU A 490 12.38 39.99 19.72
C GLU A 490 11.49 38.98 20.45
N LEU A 491 10.27 38.74 19.96
CA LEU A 491 9.31 37.84 20.60
C LEU A 491 9.80 36.38 20.53
N TRP A 492 10.38 35.98 19.40
CA TRP A 492 10.98 34.66 19.26
C TRP A 492 12.26 34.51 20.11
N TRP A 493 13.16 35.49 20.08
CA TRP A 493 14.45 35.39 20.80
C TRP A 493 14.29 35.49 22.32
N ASN A 494 13.36 36.32 22.81
CA ASN A 494 13.10 36.55 24.24
C ASN A 494 12.01 35.65 24.83
N GLN A 495 11.65 34.55 24.14
CA GLN A 495 10.63 33.64 24.62
C GLN A 495 11.03 33.00 25.97
N THR A 496 10.17 33.14 26.98
CA THR A 496 10.31 32.46 28.29
C THR A 496 9.52 31.16 28.34
N LYS A 497 8.54 31.02 27.46
CA LYS A 497 7.79 29.79 27.20
C LYS A 497 7.90 29.49 25.70
N PRO A 498 8.02 28.22 25.31
CA PRO A 498 8.10 27.84 23.91
C PRO A 498 6.85 28.28 23.14
N LEU A 499 7.06 29.09 22.10
CA LEU A 499 6.00 29.61 21.22
C LEU A 499 5.65 28.63 20.09
N LEU A 500 6.64 27.85 19.65
CA LEU A 500 6.50 26.86 18.59
C LEU A 500 6.16 25.47 19.17
N PRO A 501 5.66 24.54 18.34
CA PRO A 501 5.34 23.18 18.76
C PRO A 501 6.51 22.47 19.44
N ILE A 502 6.25 21.97 20.65
CA ILE A 502 7.27 21.33 21.51
C ILE A 502 7.36 19.83 21.26
N TYR A 503 6.25 19.21 20.89
CA TYR A 503 6.16 17.76 20.74
C TYR A 503 6.18 17.37 19.28
N ARG A 504 6.92 16.30 19.01
CA ARG A 504 6.75 15.53 17.80
C ARG A 504 5.75 14.41 18.04
N THR A 505 4.84 14.24 17.09
CA THR A 505 3.88 13.14 17.07
C THR A 505 4.31 12.06 16.08
N ASN A 506 3.90 10.82 16.34
CA ASN A 506 3.95 9.75 15.35
C ASN A 506 2.77 9.86 14.37
N ARG A 507 2.74 8.93 13.41
CA ARG A 507 1.71 8.81 12.37
C ARG A 507 0.28 8.57 12.90
N ILE A 508 0.11 8.36 14.20
CA ILE A 508 -1.18 8.12 14.87
C ILE A 508 -1.46 9.23 15.89
N GLY A 509 -0.76 10.37 15.79
CA GLY A 509 -0.96 11.53 16.66
C GLY A 509 -0.42 11.40 18.09
N ARG A 510 0.24 10.28 18.44
CA ARG A 510 0.84 10.11 19.77
C ARG A 510 2.19 10.81 19.86
N ARG A 511 2.46 11.50 20.96
CA ARG A 511 3.73 12.18 21.23
C ARG A 511 4.86 11.15 21.38
N ILE A 512 5.96 11.35 20.65
CA ILE A 512 7.10 10.41 20.62
C ILE A 512 8.42 11.04 21.07
N SER A 513 8.61 12.34 20.85
CA SER A 513 9.82 13.05 21.25
C SER A 513 9.55 14.55 21.34
N LEU A 514 10.55 15.31 21.79
CA LEU A 514 10.52 16.77 21.85
C LEU A 514 11.31 17.38 20.69
N PHE A 515 10.89 18.57 20.25
CA PHE A 515 11.73 19.48 19.49
C PHE A 515 12.55 20.31 20.49
N ASN A 516 13.85 20.03 20.59
CA ASN A 516 14.77 20.72 21.50
C ASN A 516 15.68 21.73 20.77
N ILE A 517 15.50 21.94 19.46
CA ILE A 517 16.21 22.97 18.70
C ILE A 517 15.22 23.83 17.92
N GLN A 518 15.43 25.13 17.93
CA GLN A 518 14.88 26.08 16.96
C GLN A 518 16.03 26.88 16.35
N PHE A 519 16.09 26.94 15.03
CA PHE A 519 17.16 27.61 14.31
C PHE A 519 16.59 28.61 13.30
N ALA A 520 17.07 29.84 13.34
CA ALA A 520 16.78 30.88 12.36
C ALA A 520 18.07 31.25 11.61
N GLY A 521 18.16 30.82 10.35
CA GLY A 521 19.35 31.01 9.51
C GLY A 521 19.31 30.11 8.27
N SER A 522 20.36 30.20 7.45
CA SER A 522 20.59 29.32 6.31
C SER A 522 20.87 27.89 6.77
N ILE A 523 20.13 26.91 6.24
CA ILE A 523 20.36 25.50 6.56
C ILE A 523 21.71 25.00 6.04
N ASP A 524 22.22 25.59 4.96
CA ASP A 524 23.50 25.22 4.36
C ASP A 524 24.67 25.67 5.25
N ASP A 525 24.60 26.88 5.80
CA ASP A 525 25.61 27.40 6.73
C ASP A 525 25.60 26.61 8.04
N PHE A 526 24.41 26.20 8.49
CA PHE A 526 24.22 25.35 9.66
C PHE A 526 24.83 23.95 9.44
N GLU A 527 24.60 23.35 8.28
CA GLU A 527 25.22 22.08 7.89
C GLU A 527 26.75 22.19 7.83
N GLN A 528 27.28 23.27 7.25
CA GLN A 528 28.72 23.48 7.11
C GLN A 528 29.41 23.64 8.47
N ALA A 529 28.81 24.40 9.40
CA ALA A 529 29.34 24.58 10.75
C ALA A 529 29.35 23.28 11.56
N LEU A 530 28.31 22.45 11.42
CA LEU A 530 28.29 21.13 12.05
C LEU A 530 29.33 20.20 11.44
N THR A 531 29.48 20.23 10.11
CA THR A 531 30.43 19.37 9.39
C THR A 531 31.88 19.71 9.75
N SER A 532 32.22 20.99 9.91
CA SER A 532 33.58 21.41 10.32
C SER A 532 33.95 20.95 11.73
N TYR A 533 32.96 20.76 12.61
CA TYR A 533 33.14 20.20 13.95
C TYR A 533 33.20 18.66 13.97
N GLY A 534 32.96 17.99 12.84
CA GLY A 534 33.03 16.53 12.71
C GLY A 534 31.67 15.82 12.69
N TRP A 535 30.55 16.54 12.56
CA TRP A 535 29.27 15.91 12.27
C TRP A 535 29.25 15.35 10.84
N GLN A 536 28.72 14.14 10.67
CA GLN A 536 28.62 13.51 9.36
C GLN A 536 27.18 13.57 8.86
N LYS A 537 26.99 14.10 7.66
CA LYS A 537 25.70 14.10 6.97
C LYS A 537 25.32 12.68 6.59
N GLN A 538 24.08 12.31 6.89
CA GLN A 538 23.54 11.00 6.56
C GLN A 538 22.61 11.08 5.36
N ASN A 539 22.74 10.11 4.45
CA ASN A 539 21.80 9.92 3.36
C ASN A 539 20.62 9.06 3.84
N ASP A 540 19.52 9.72 4.21
CA ASP A 540 18.25 9.13 4.65
C ASP A 540 17.45 8.40 3.54
N SER A 541 18.13 8.00 2.46
CA SER A 541 17.53 7.22 1.39
C SER A 541 17.16 5.83 1.91
N PHE A 542 15.86 5.52 1.88
CA PHE A 542 15.31 4.20 2.22
C PHE A 542 16.08 3.08 1.51
N PHE A 543 16.34 3.24 0.20
CA PHE A 543 17.08 2.23 -0.57
C PHE A 543 18.53 2.11 -0.15
N ASN A 544 19.22 3.22 0.16
CA ASN A 544 20.59 3.18 0.62
C ASN A 544 20.72 2.46 1.96
N SER A 545 19.78 2.72 2.89
CA SER A 545 19.73 2.05 4.20
C SER A 545 19.52 0.53 4.11
N ILE A 546 18.87 0.05 3.04
CA ILE A 546 18.68 -1.39 2.79
C ILE A 546 19.97 -1.99 2.23
N ILE A 547 20.58 -1.34 1.24
CA ILE A 547 21.78 -1.86 0.56
C ILE A 547 22.95 -2.00 1.53
N THR A 548 23.19 -1.01 2.40
CA THR A 548 24.28 -1.07 3.38
C THR A 548 24.07 -2.15 4.44
N ARG A 549 22.81 -2.44 4.82
CA ARG A 549 22.49 -3.56 5.71
C ARG A 549 22.69 -4.91 5.03
N VAL A 550 22.34 -5.03 3.74
CA VAL A 550 22.52 -6.27 2.96
C VAL A 550 24.00 -6.63 2.79
N SER A 551 24.90 -5.66 2.70
CA SER A 551 26.35 -5.89 2.57
C SER A 551 27.04 -6.33 3.88
N GLY A 552 26.31 -6.41 5.00
CA GLY A 552 26.87 -6.77 6.30
C GLY A 552 27.65 -5.62 6.96
N GLN A 553 27.66 -4.43 6.38
CA GLN A 553 28.17 -3.24 7.04
C GLN A 553 27.14 -2.77 8.07
N SER A 554 27.55 -2.68 9.34
CA SER A 554 26.74 -2.12 10.41
C SER A 554 26.55 -0.62 10.18
N SER A 555 25.55 -0.21 9.39
CA SER A 555 25.03 1.16 9.39
C SER A 555 24.10 1.31 10.59
N PRO A 556 24.55 1.91 11.70
CA PRO A 556 23.79 1.84 12.93
C PRO A 556 22.78 2.99 12.97
N GLU A 557 21.48 2.64 12.95
CA GLU A 557 20.37 3.47 13.45
C GLU A 557 20.07 4.83 12.76
N LEU A 558 19.80 4.79 11.46
CA LEU A 558 18.73 5.64 10.92
C LEU A 558 17.46 4.80 10.87
N THR A 559 16.41 5.28 11.55
CA THR A 559 15.10 4.62 11.56
C THR A 559 14.67 4.31 10.12
N LEU A 560 14.27 3.06 9.85
CA LEU A 560 13.88 2.56 8.52
C LEU A 560 12.85 3.45 7.80
N MET A 561 12.05 4.21 8.57
CA MET A 561 11.15 5.22 8.07
C MET A 561 11.52 6.60 8.61
N ALA A 562 11.54 7.59 7.71
CA ALA A 562 11.69 8.99 8.08
C ALA A 562 10.60 9.42 9.08
N GLN A 563 11.04 10.12 10.13
CA GLN A 563 10.16 10.69 11.14
C GLN A 563 9.60 12.02 10.58
N LEU A 564 8.27 12.09 10.39
CA LEU A 564 7.64 13.22 9.71
C LEU A 564 7.22 14.33 10.68
N TYR A 565 7.24 15.58 10.19
CA TYR A 565 6.61 16.74 10.83
C TYR A 565 5.80 17.49 9.76
N LEU A 566 4.51 17.77 10.02
CA LEU A 566 3.58 18.34 9.02
C LEU A 566 3.62 17.60 7.67
N ASN A 567 3.71 16.26 7.71
CA ASN A 567 3.89 15.37 6.56
C ASN A 567 5.17 15.62 5.73
N ARG A 568 6.16 16.35 6.27
CA ARG A 568 7.47 16.57 5.66
C ARG A 568 8.54 15.73 6.34
N LYS A 569 9.46 15.20 5.53
CA LYS A 569 10.68 14.53 6.00
C LYS A 569 11.64 15.56 6.63
N PRO A 570 12.58 15.13 7.49
CA PRO A 570 13.66 16.01 7.91
C PRO A 570 14.45 16.47 6.69
N VAL A 571 14.83 17.74 6.68
CA VAL A 571 15.64 18.37 5.63
C VAL A 571 17.11 18.03 5.83
N LEU A 572 17.54 17.94 7.08
CA LEU A 572 18.91 17.62 7.46
C LEU A 572 18.91 16.55 8.55
N VAL A 573 19.73 15.51 8.34
CA VAL A 573 20.02 14.48 9.33
C VAL A 573 21.52 14.28 9.42
N MET A 574 22.06 14.43 10.62
CA MET A 574 23.49 14.31 10.90
C MET A 574 23.74 13.46 12.12
N THR A 575 24.88 12.77 12.12
CA THR A 575 25.35 11.94 13.23
C THR A 575 26.71 12.43 13.71
N PHE A 576 26.92 12.38 15.02
CA PHE A 576 28.20 12.70 15.64
C PHE A 576 28.61 11.58 16.59
N GLU A 577 29.83 11.09 16.44
CA GLU A 577 30.41 10.08 17.32
C GLU A 577 31.33 10.76 18.34
N PRO A 578 30.93 10.89 19.61
CA PRO A 578 31.75 11.55 20.62
C PRO A 578 32.99 10.73 20.96
N THR A 579 34.14 11.38 21.14
CA THR A 579 35.37 10.76 21.66
C THR A 579 35.28 10.40 23.14
N ASP A 580 34.30 10.96 23.86
CA ASP A 580 34.17 10.87 25.32
C ASP A 580 33.47 9.58 25.80
N GLY A 581 33.26 8.61 24.92
CA GLY A 581 32.52 7.37 25.22
C GLY A 581 31.00 7.51 25.34
N ASN A 582 30.46 8.71 25.08
CA ASN A 582 29.02 8.94 24.99
C ASN A 582 28.42 8.29 23.74
N PRO A 583 27.12 7.92 23.76
CA PRO A 583 26.46 7.36 22.59
C PRO A 583 26.46 8.36 21.42
N VAL A 584 26.45 7.80 20.20
CA VAL A 584 26.31 8.57 18.96
C VAL A 584 25.13 9.53 19.07
N GLN A 585 25.31 10.78 18.70
CA GLN A 585 24.28 11.80 18.72
C GLN A 585 23.62 11.88 17.34
N VAL A 586 22.29 11.91 17.30
CA VAL A 586 21.55 12.05 16.05
C VAL A 586 20.76 13.34 16.05
N LEU A 587 21.14 14.23 15.14
CA LEU A 587 20.49 15.50 14.88
C LEU A 587 19.53 15.36 13.69
N ARG A 588 18.31 15.85 13.85
CA ARG A 588 17.31 15.94 12.77
C ARG A 588 16.68 17.32 12.76
N ILE A 589 16.60 17.93 11.59
CA ILE A 589 15.99 19.27 11.38
C ILE A 589 14.84 19.17 10.38
N TRP A 590 13.73 19.86 10.67
CA TRP A 590 12.54 19.97 9.82
C TRP A 590 12.23 21.44 9.52
N ARG A 591 11.60 21.66 8.37
CA ARG A 591 11.02 22.95 8.00
C ARG A 591 9.73 23.19 8.79
N SER A 592 9.62 24.35 9.45
CA SER A 592 8.36 24.80 10.07
C SER A 592 7.58 25.78 9.17
N ASN A 593 6.39 26.16 9.62
CA ASN A 593 5.55 27.20 8.98
C ASN A 593 5.67 28.57 9.67
N TYR A 594 6.62 28.71 10.60
CA TYR A 594 6.87 29.96 11.32
C TYR A 594 7.98 30.74 10.63
N HIS A 595 7.79 32.03 10.48
CA HIS A 595 8.72 32.95 9.83
C HIS A 595 9.01 34.13 10.76
N LEU A 596 10.18 34.75 10.62
CA LEU A 596 10.49 36.01 11.29
C LEU A 596 10.19 37.17 10.34
N GLN A 597 9.73 38.30 10.87
CA GLN A 597 9.31 39.44 10.05
C GLN A 597 10.41 39.96 9.12
N HIS A 598 11.67 39.97 9.56
CA HIS A 598 12.81 40.46 8.78
C HIS A 598 13.63 39.35 8.12
N PHE A 599 13.17 38.09 8.19
CA PHE A 599 13.92 36.94 7.66
C PHE A 599 13.05 36.10 6.73
N ARG A 600 13.48 35.98 5.46
CA ARG A 600 12.71 35.24 4.43
C ARG A 600 12.64 33.73 4.69
N GLN A 601 13.65 33.16 5.33
CA GLN A 601 13.65 31.72 5.60
C GLN A 601 12.76 31.37 6.81
N PRO A 602 12.16 30.17 6.83
CA PRO A 602 11.40 29.72 7.98
C PRO A 602 12.30 29.46 9.18
N ILE A 603 11.72 29.52 10.37
CA ILE A 603 12.35 29.00 11.58
C ILE A 603 12.40 27.48 11.42
N TRP A 604 13.59 26.91 11.44
CA TRP A 604 13.81 25.47 11.44
C TRP A 604 13.57 24.92 12.83
N ILE A 605 12.93 23.75 12.93
CA ILE A 605 12.74 23.05 14.20
C ILE A 605 13.46 21.72 14.18
N GLY A 606 14.07 21.34 15.28
CA GLY A 606 14.97 20.20 15.33
C GLY A 606 14.88 19.38 16.60
N SER A 607 15.40 18.17 16.51
CA SER A 607 15.59 17.28 17.65
C SER A 607 17.00 16.70 17.63
N VAL A 608 17.73 16.81 18.73
CA VAL A 608 18.95 16.05 19.01
C VAL A 608 18.65 15.04 20.10
N GLN A 609 19.03 13.81 19.83
CA GLN A 609 18.86 12.72 20.77
C GLN A 609 20.09 11.81 20.74
N ALA A 610 20.50 11.39 21.93
CA ALA A 610 21.46 10.31 22.10
C ALA A 610 20.89 9.01 21.53
N ARG A 611 21.76 8.25 20.86
CA ARG A 611 21.46 6.90 20.41
C ARG A 611 21.14 5.99 21.60
N ALA A 612 20.03 5.26 21.54
CA ALA A 612 19.68 4.30 22.58
C ALA A 612 20.64 3.10 22.51
N LEU A 613 21.51 2.92 23.50
CA LEU A 613 22.43 1.78 23.56
C LEU A 613 21.62 0.47 23.67
N SER A 614 21.74 -0.40 22.66
CA SER A 614 21.08 -1.72 22.58
C SER A 614 21.57 -2.77 23.61
N LYS A 615 22.22 -2.36 24.71
CA LYS A 615 22.60 -3.25 25.82
C LYS A 615 22.11 -2.69 27.15
N LYS A 616 20.91 -3.11 27.55
CA LYS A 616 20.39 -2.92 28.91
C LYS A 616 21.02 -3.97 29.84
N ASN A 617 22.14 -3.63 30.47
CA ASN A 617 22.54 -4.26 31.73
C ASN A 617 22.07 -3.36 32.89
N PRO A 618 21.16 -3.83 33.76
CA PRO A 618 20.55 -3.00 34.82
C PRO A 618 21.53 -2.56 35.91
N ILE A 619 22.71 -3.17 36.01
CA ILE A 619 23.68 -2.95 37.09
C ILE A 619 24.52 -1.66 36.90
N THR A 620 24.62 -1.14 35.68
CA THR A 620 25.37 0.10 35.36
C THR A 620 24.56 1.40 35.52
N ASN A 621 23.26 1.32 35.81
CA ASN A 621 22.35 2.47 35.77
C ASN A 621 22.46 3.45 36.95
N THR A 622 23.03 3.05 38.08
CA THR A 622 23.13 3.94 39.26
C THR A 622 24.34 4.86 39.23
N ILE A 623 25.38 4.55 38.45
CA ILE A 623 26.63 5.33 38.42
C ILE A 623 26.77 6.16 37.12
N ALA A 624 26.13 5.73 36.02
CA ALA A 624 26.33 6.34 34.70
C ALA A 624 25.43 7.56 34.39
N ASN A 625 24.41 7.87 35.21
CA ASN A 625 23.38 8.85 34.82
C ASN A 625 23.62 10.29 35.31
N THR A 626 24.63 10.53 36.14
CA THR A 626 24.90 11.85 36.73
C THR A 626 25.99 12.66 36.00
N ASN A 627 26.85 12.02 35.20
CA ASN A 627 28.01 12.67 34.54
C ASN A 627 28.01 12.62 32.99
N ARG A 628 26.88 12.29 32.35
CA ARG A 628 26.81 12.31 30.88
C ARG A 628 26.68 13.73 30.34
N THR A 629 27.59 14.09 29.43
CA THR A 629 27.50 15.33 28.64
C THR A 629 26.16 15.38 27.93
N LYS A 630 25.48 16.52 28.04
CA LYS A 630 24.17 16.73 27.44
C LYS A 630 24.25 16.69 25.91
N SER A 631 23.26 16.08 25.28
CA SER A 631 23.16 15.93 23.82
C SER A 631 23.18 17.29 23.11
N ILE A 632 22.57 18.30 23.76
CA ILE A 632 22.51 19.68 23.26
C ILE A 632 23.89 20.36 23.28
N THR A 633 24.78 19.95 24.18
CA THR A 633 26.12 20.53 24.32
C THR A 633 26.96 20.29 23.07
N TYR A 634 26.86 19.11 22.46
CA TYR A 634 27.56 18.75 21.22
C TYR A 634 27.13 19.59 20.00
N VAL A 635 25.89 20.06 19.99
CA VAL A 635 25.41 20.98 18.94
C VAL A 635 25.81 22.41 19.25
N SER A 636 25.69 22.85 20.50
CA SER A 636 26.14 24.20 20.87
C SER A 636 27.64 24.42 20.67
N SER A 637 28.48 23.41 20.91
CA SER A 637 29.93 23.50 20.71
C SER A 637 30.34 23.59 19.25
N ALA A 638 29.53 23.03 18.34
CA ALA A 638 29.75 23.13 16.90
C ALA A 638 29.32 24.48 16.31
N LEU A 639 28.44 25.20 17.00
CA LEU A 639 27.78 26.42 16.49
C LEU A 639 28.32 27.70 17.16
N LEU A 640 29.61 27.77 17.50
CA LEU A 640 30.22 28.94 18.14
C LEU A 640 30.16 30.22 17.29
N SER A 641 30.03 30.09 15.97
CA SER A 641 29.82 31.22 15.05
C SER A 641 28.38 31.76 15.03
N PHE A 642 27.47 31.10 15.76
CA PHE A 642 26.06 31.49 15.86
C PHE A 642 25.75 32.04 17.25
N GLU A 643 24.69 32.83 17.34
CA GLU A 643 24.17 33.25 18.63
C GLU A 643 23.31 32.13 19.22
N LEU A 644 23.55 31.79 20.49
CA LEU A 644 22.93 30.66 21.17
C LEU A 644 22.21 31.13 22.43
N ARG A 645 20.99 30.61 22.66
CA ARG A 645 20.23 30.83 23.90
C ARG A 645 19.47 29.57 24.30
N THR A 646 19.45 29.26 25.60
CA THR A 646 18.71 28.10 26.12
C THR A 646 17.48 28.53 26.91
N VAL A 647 16.36 27.84 26.70
CA VAL A 647 15.09 28.04 27.40
C VAL A 647 14.66 26.71 28.03
N ALA A 648 14.25 26.71 29.30
CA ALA A 648 13.77 25.50 29.96
C ALA A 648 12.30 25.21 29.60
N PHE A 649 11.95 23.93 29.37
CA PHE A 649 10.55 23.57 29.18
C PHE A 649 9.75 23.64 30.49
N PRO A 650 8.42 23.88 30.42
CA PRO A 650 7.56 23.88 31.60
C PRO A 650 7.63 22.54 32.36
N ALA A 651 7.56 22.57 33.70
CA ALA A 651 7.67 21.37 34.55
C ALA A 651 6.66 20.24 34.21
N ARG A 652 5.53 20.58 33.60
CA ARG A 652 4.52 19.60 33.13
C ARG A 652 5.01 18.77 31.94
N VAL A 653 5.88 19.31 31.10
CA VAL A 653 6.52 18.63 29.96
C VAL A 653 7.60 17.68 30.47
N SER A 654 8.42 18.13 31.42
CA SER A 654 9.52 17.34 32.01
C SER A 654 9.05 16.10 32.79
N LYS A 655 7.79 16.06 33.24
CA LYS A 655 7.19 14.93 33.97
C LYS A 655 6.48 13.90 33.08
N GLN A 656 6.34 14.14 31.77
CA GLN A 656 5.69 13.19 30.86
C GLN A 656 6.68 12.11 30.41
N THR A 657 6.28 10.84 30.51
CA THR A 657 7.05 9.71 29.99
C THR A 657 6.96 9.66 28.47
N LEU A 658 8.05 9.97 27.78
CA LEU A 658 8.17 9.84 26.33
C LEU A 658 8.94 8.55 25.96
N PRO A 659 8.68 7.94 24.78
CA PRO A 659 9.40 6.77 24.32
C PRO A 659 10.91 6.98 24.14
N VAL A 660 11.33 8.22 23.88
CA VAL A 660 12.73 8.63 23.71
C VAL A 660 13.06 9.65 24.79
N GLU A 661 14.16 9.44 25.50
CA GLU A 661 14.70 10.43 26.44
C GLU A 661 15.28 11.60 25.66
N VAL A 662 14.58 12.73 25.72
CA VAL A 662 15.05 14.01 25.18
C VAL A 662 15.10 14.99 26.34
N GLU A 663 16.21 15.71 26.43
CA GLU A 663 16.41 16.71 27.48
C GLU A 663 15.32 17.79 27.41
N PRO A 664 14.75 18.21 28.55
CA PRO A 664 13.67 19.18 28.57
C PRO A 664 14.19 20.63 28.45
N ILE A 665 15.09 20.88 27.51
CA ILE A 665 15.70 22.17 27.22
C ILE A 665 15.50 22.47 25.73
N LEU A 666 15.18 23.73 25.42
CA LEU A 666 15.09 24.25 24.06
C LEU A 666 16.33 25.11 23.78
N LEU A 667 17.09 24.77 22.74
CA LEU A 667 18.18 25.59 22.21
C LEU A 667 17.64 26.46 21.05
N LEU A 668 17.77 27.76 21.21
CA LEU A 668 17.55 28.76 20.17
C LEU A 668 18.90 29.09 19.54
N VAL A 669 18.95 29.01 18.21
CA VAL A 669 20.13 29.31 17.41
C VAL A 669 19.75 30.38 16.40
N ARG A 670 20.48 31.49 16.39
CA ARG A 670 20.30 32.57 15.41
C ARG A 670 21.59 32.81 14.64
N GLN A 671 21.50 32.86 13.32
CA GLN A 671 22.61 33.30 12.49
C GLN A 671 22.82 34.81 12.68
N PRO A 672 24.04 35.28 12.95
CA PRO A 672 24.31 36.71 13.03
C PRO A 672 23.95 37.36 11.69
N PRO A 673 23.46 38.61 11.69
CA PRO A 673 23.19 39.33 10.45
C PRO A 673 24.51 39.50 9.69
N ASN A 674 24.70 38.72 8.61
CA ASN A 674 25.79 38.98 7.67
C ASN A 674 25.57 40.38 7.09
N GLY A 675 26.60 41.22 7.11
CA GLY A 675 26.58 42.60 6.61
C GLY A 675 26.27 42.77 5.11
N ASP A 676 25.90 41.70 4.40
CA ASP A 676 25.61 41.69 2.97
C ASP A 676 24.39 40.81 2.67
N SER A 677 23.19 41.37 2.84
CA SER A 677 22.04 40.97 2.04
C SER A 677 21.31 42.23 1.61
N GLY A 678 21.80 42.81 0.51
CA GLY A 678 21.17 43.93 -0.17
C GLY A 678 19.67 43.70 -0.31
N PHE A 679 18.91 44.65 0.24
CA PHE A 679 17.50 44.80 0.03
C PHE A 679 17.23 44.94 -1.48
N ILE A 680 16.64 43.91 -2.09
CA ILE A 680 15.87 44.07 -3.32
C ILE A 680 14.51 43.39 -3.08
N LEU A 681 13.50 44.24 -2.92
CA LEU A 681 12.09 43.90 -3.02
C LEU A 681 11.78 43.65 -4.50
N PRO A 682 11.12 42.55 -4.90
CA PRO A 682 10.38 42.53 -6.14
C PRO A 682 8.94 42.99 -5.89
N ASP A 683 8.47 43.89 -6.74
CA ASP A 683 7.09 44.40 -6.86
C ASP A 683 6.05 43.30 -7.12
#